data_AF-A0A2W6MXQ1-F1
#
_entry.id   AF-A0A2W6MXQ1-F1
#
_cell.length_a   1.000
_cell.length_b   1.000
_cell.length_c   1.000
_cell.angle_alpha   90.00
_cell.angle_beta   90.00
_cell.angle_gamma   90.00
#
_symmetry.space_group_name_H-M   'P 1'
#
loop_
_entity.id
_entity.type
_entity.pdbx_description
1 polymer ?
#
loop_
_entity_poly.entity_id
_entity_poly.type
_entity_poly.pdbx_seq_one_letter_code
_entity_poly.pdbx_strand_id
1 'polypeptide(L)'
;MAQDLDTQLLDAIEDLRKSPTTEWEAKKAVVLELFSKGANIPPHIIENLESYLGDLEQEHWDDKAVYAGRSIHSSDEYELFNILSKLNNAKDKKKSLNALFKVTKSKGVTLTPKNKTELKKLIKDRNIYLGDIDVSKITNFKDLFKNSRRRDFGGIETWDVSKVTTMESCFEEAEFFNHNIEAWDVSKVKNMERMFYEAVSFNQPLNAWNIANVESFREMFAHAKSFDQNLESWGKKIDLDNGIDCEKMFWFSKIHEDEAYPSWSCVCENGKYIPKHKAFLEELINSGISPAKIDTSEITDMSELFKFASWDNERFSGIESWNVSNVTKMFHMFYECKNFNRDISNWDVSNVTDMRGMFRYCENFRQDLSKWNVSAKALLNCEEIFYQCPTNMLEVWNKKQRDSISQSANNAKYLPKSNAELKALCKQENIKLSDIDTSLITDMSRLFTGEVKRKDFSGIESWDTSNVVDMSSMFGCSPYFNHNIESWNVSKVKNMEGMFYGAEIFNQPLDKWDVSRVENFEDMFYDCKNFNQNLDSWKLSEAGLKNAIENKNNIFHRTKLENNFPKWLKETQKIPESVKEICDLLKEMCEGGYKKGKAYFTNYYNLALQGLKALLEKKKVSDKDLARIYGVAMGEREFYKEDTIGNCPLELLELIKDNAKDYKIALKIGEKDKKRKMSFLDNATEVGRVDIVKFLFEAGECIESLHGLRSMYSFSNDRKISDESMAEMLRLYKAYGLKETDIDLKHSGLYILALEHKIFSKEEMEKELKGPLLKEVIKCYEPWQRLKWLTYLTSTPLSQEEKKVITDYIKENKDSQIIQDYLEDYKAILENIGEKGIL
;
A
#
# COMPACT_ATOMS: atom_id res chain seq x y z
N MET A 1 11.09 -4.71 46.36
CA MET A 1 11.74 -3.38 46.48
C MET A 1 10.62 -2.35 46.43
N ALA A 2 10.53 -1.43 47.38
CA ALA A 2 9.51 -0.39 47.32
C ALA A 2 9.77 0.47 46.07
N GLN A 3 8.80 0.55 45.14
CA GLN A 3 8.84 1.54 44.06
C GLN A 3 8.92 2.93 44.70
N ASP A 4 9.74 3.82 44.14
CA ASP A 4 9.80 5.21 44.58
C ASP A 4 8.43 5.90 44.41
N LEU A 5 8.14 6.88 45.26
CA LEU A 5 6.85 7.56 45.33
C LEU A 5 6.47 8.24 44.01
N ASP A 6 7.46 8.74 43.26
CA ASP A 6 7.26 9.40 41.96
C ASP A 6 6.81 8.39 40.89
N THR A 7 7.36 7.18 40.89
CA THR A 7 6.92 6.10 39.99
C THR A 7 5.49 5.68 40.30
N GLN A 8 5.15 5.52 41.59
CA GLN A 8 3.77 5.19 41.99
C GLN A 8 2.77 6.28 41.56
N LEU A 9 3.18 7.55 41.61
CA LEU A 9 2.35 8.66 41.15
C LEU A 9 2.12 8.61 39.64
N LEU A 10 3.16 8.36 38.84
CA LEU A 10 3.03 8.22 37.38
C LEU A 10 2.11 7.04 37.03
N ASP A 11 2.28 5.89 37.68
CA ASP A 11 1.43 4.71 37.50
C ASP A 11 -0.03 5.01 37.89
N ALA A 12 -0.26 5.72 39.00
CA ALA A 12 -1.60 6.10 39.44
C ALA A 12 -2.27 7.13 38.51
N ILE A 13 -1.50 8.06 37.93
CA ILE A 13 -2.00 9.02 36.93
C ILE A 13 -2.35 8.28 35.64
N GLU A 14 -1.51 7.34 35.20
CA GLU A 14 -1.73 6.55 33.99
C GLU A 14 -2.94 5.61 34.15
N ASP A 15 -3.09 5.00 35.33
CA ASP A 15 -4.26 4.18 35.68
C ASP A 15 -5.54 5.04 35.71
N LEU A 16 -5.53 6.18 36.43
CA LEU A 16 -6.65 7.13 36.41
C LEU A 16 -7.00 7.56 34.98
N ARG A 17 -5.98 7.87 34.18
CA ARG A 17 -6.13 8.25 32.78
C ARG A 17 -6.81 7.15 31.99
N LYS A 18 -6.40 5.89 32.14
CA LYS A 18 -6.92 4.72 31.40
C LYS A 18 -8.26 4.17 31.89
N SER A 19 -8.78 4.69 32.99
CA SER A 19 -9.97 4.15 33.63
C SER A 19 -11.29 4.70 33.09
N PRO A 20 -12.39 3.93 33.21
CA PRO A 20 -13.73 4.43 32.95
C PRO A 20 -14.09 5.54 33.96
N THR A 21 -14.95 6.45 33.54
CA THR A 21 -15.37 7.62 34.34
C THR A 21 -16.03 7.26 35.68
N THR A 22 -16.59 6.05 35.78
CA THR A 22 -17.16 5.50 37.02
C THR A 22 -16.14 5.29 38.12
N GLU A 23 -14.87 5.07 37.77
CA GLU A 23 -13.77 4.83 38.72
C GLU A 23 -12.95 6.09 39.04
N TRP A 24 -13.19 7.19 38.31
CA TRP A 24 -12.35 8.39 38.40
C TRP A 24 -12.29 8.98 39.80
N GLU A 25 -13.40 9.04 40.55
CA GLU A 25 -13.36 9.62 41.91
C GLU A 25 -12.49 8.79 42.87
N ALA A 26 -12.57 7.46 42.78
CA ALA A 26 -11.74 6.57 43.58
C ALA A 26 -10.25 6.70 43.21
N LYS A 27 -9.94 6.70 41.91
CA LYS A 27 -8.54 6.80 41.43
C LYS A 27 -7.93 8.18 41.62
N LYS A 28 -8.73 9.25 41.54
CA LYS A 28 -8.30 10.61 41.93
C LYS A 28 -7.85 10.66 43.38
N ALA A 29 -8.55 9.98 44.30
CA ALA A 29 -8.17 9.96 45.70
C ALA A 29 -6.76 9.37 45.90
N VAL A 30 -6.43 8.29 45.17
CA VAL A 30 -5.09 7.67 45.17
C VAL A 30 -4.02 8.66 44.68
N VAL A 31 -4.26 9.33 43.55
CA VAL A 31 -3.33 10.33 43.01
C VAL A 31 -3.10 11.49 44.00
N LEU A 32 -4.16 11.97 44.64
CA LEU A 32 -4.06 13.06 45.64
C LEU A 32 -3.36 12.61 46.92
N GLU A 33 -3.55 11.36 47.34
CA GLU A 33 -2.83 10.78 48.47
C GLU A 33 -1.33 10.72 48.19
N LEU A 34 -0.91 10.33 46.98
CA LEU A 34 0.50 10.28 46.59
C LEU A 34 1.13 11.68 46.57
N PHE A 35 0.44 12.69 46.05
CA PHE A 35 0.89 14.09 46.17
C PHE A 35 1.03 14.52 47.64
N SER A 36 0.10 14.10 48.53
CA SER A 36 0.18 14.44 49.96
C SER A 36 1.36 13.77 50.69
N LYS A 37 1.83 12.63 50.16
CA LYS A 37 3.02 11.91 50.63
C LYS A 37 4.34 12.47 50.09
N GLY A 38 4.29 13.52 49.26
CA GLY A 38 5.46 14.21 48.73
C GLY A 38 5.92 13.74 47.35
N ALA A 39 5.16 12.88 46.66
CA ALA A 39 5.46 12.48 45.29
C ALA A 39 5.39 13.69 44.33
N ASN A 40 6.31 13.75 43.37
CA ASN A 40 6.38 14.77 42.35
C ASN A 40 6.36 14.16 40.95
N ILE A 41 6.01 14.99 39.96
CA ILE A 41 6.13 14.61 38.55
C ILE A 41 7.54 14.99 38.10
N PRO A 42 8.40 14.03 37.74
CA PRO A 42 9.78 14.36 37.37
C PRO A 42 9.82 15.20 36.08
N PRO A 43 10.53 16.35 36.05
CA PRO A 43 10.56 17.23 34.88
C PRO A 43 11.02 16.55 33.58
N HIS A 44 12.01 15.66 33.68
CA HIS A 44 12.55 14.93 32.53
C HIS A 44 11.52 14.04 31.82
N ILE A 45 10.49 13.56 32.53
CA ILE A 45 9.40 12.77 31.90
C ILE A 45 8.56 13.66 30.98
N ILE A 46 8.30 14.90 31.40
CA ILE A 46 7.57 15.87 30.59
C ILE A 46 8.41 16.29 29.38
N GLU A 47 9.70 16.57 29.59
CA GLU A 47 10.65 16.94 28.52
C GLU A 47 10.78 15.82 27.48
N ASN A 48 10.88 14.57 27.91
CA ASN A 48 10.95 13.42 27.00
C ASN A 48 9.66 13.25 26.18
N LEU A 49 8.48 13.44 26.78
CA LEU A 49 7.21 13.42 26.06
C LEU A 49 7.10 14.58 25.08
N GLU A 50 7.56 15.78 25.45
CA GLU A 50 7.59 16.94 24.57
C GLU A 50 8.50 16.71 23.36
N SER A 51 9.69 16.16 23.57
CA SER A 51 10.63 15.79 22.50
C SER A 51 10.01 14.75 21.58
N TYR A 52 9.48 13.66 22.14
CA TYR A 52 8.85 12.59 21.38
C TYR A 52 7.67 13.09 20.52
N LEU A 53 6.86 14.01 21.06
CA LEU A 53 5.78 14.64 20.30
C LEU A 53 6.30 15.57 19.21
N GLY A 54 7.42 16.28 19.44
CA GLY A 54 8.09 17.07 18.41
C GLY A 54 8.60 16.21 17.25
N ASP A 55 9.22 15.08 17.55
CA ASP A 55 9.74 14.12 16.56
C ASP A 55 8.60 13.50 15.75
N LEU A 56 7.52 13.06 16.42
CA LEU A 56 6.31 12.55 15.75
C LEU A 56 5.62 13.61 14.89
N GLU A 57 5.62 14.88 15.31
CA GLU A 57 5.09 15.97 14.51
C GLU A 57 5.88 16.09 13.21
N GLN A 58 7.21 15.98 13.27
CA GLN A 58 8.12 16.05 12.13
C GLN A 58 8.01 14.83 11.20
N GLU A 59 7.95 13.60 11.74
CA GLU A 59 7.74 12.37 10.95
C GLU A 59 6.39 12.36 10.21
N HIS A 60 5.35 12.96 10.80
CA HIS A 60 4.05 13.14 10.13
C HIS A 60 4.11 14.07 8.90
N TRP A 61 5.15 14.88 8.76
CA TRP A 61 5.40 15.68 7.55
C TRP A 61 6.22 14.92 6.50
N ASP A 62 7.04 13.95 6.91
CA ASP A 62 8.01 13.27 6.04
C ASP A 62 7.45 11.99 5.36
N ASP A 63 6.51 11.27 5.98
CA ASP A 63 5.98 10.01 5.43
C ASP A 63 4.57 10.10 4.83
N LYS A 64 4.50 10.01 3.49
CA LYS A 64 3.26 9.64 2.77
C LYS A 64 3.04 8.13 2.83
N ALA A 65 2.59 7.61 3.97
CA ALA A 65 1.90 6.32 4.01
C ALA A 65 0.96 6.18 5.22
N VAL A 66 -0.34 6.01 4.91
CA VAL A 66 -1.21 5.01 5.56
C VAL A 66 -1.19 4.99 7.10
N TYR A 67 -1.67 6.05 7.75
CA TYR A 67 -2.41 5.91 9.01
C TYR A 67 -3.60 6.89 9.04
N ALA A 68 -4.74 6.38 9.47
CA ALA A 68 -6.06 6.97 9.25
C ALA A 68 -6.27 8.34 9.93
N GLY A 69 -5.87 9.45 9.30
CA GLY A 69 -6.37 10.80 9.60
C GLY A 69 -6.29 11.25 11.07
N ARG A 70 -5.29 10.78 11.83
CA ARG A 70 -5.09 11.17 13.23
C ARG A 70 -4.17 12.38 13.29
N SER A 71 -4.61 13.41 14.01
CA SER A 71 -3.75 14.53 14.41
C SER A 71 -2.91 14.08 15.60
N ILE A 72 -1.65 14.51 15.70
CA ILE A 72 -0.83 14.27 16.90
C ILE A 72 -1.53 14.69 18.20
N HIS A 73 -2.38 15.72 18.14
CA HIS A 73 -3.18 16.18 19.28
C HIS A 73 -4.26 15.18 19.74
N SER A 74 -4.44 14.08 19.01
CA SER A 74 -5.32 12.97 19.36
C SER A 74 -4.58 11.70 19.80
N SER A 75 -3.25 11.74 19.93
CA SER A 75 -2.45 10.62 20.43
C SER A 75 -2.54 10.50 21.96
N ASP A 76 -2.28 9.29 22.47
CA ASP A 76 -2.26 9.04 23.91
C ASP A 76 -1.10 9.77 24.58
N GLU A 77 0.02 9.93 23.88
CA GLU A 77 1.22 10.59 24.37
C GLU A 77 0.97 12.10 24.54
N TYR A 78 0.23 12.72 23.62
CA TYR A 78 -0.15 14.13 23.72
C TYR A 78 -1.13 14.37 24.88
N GLU A 79 -2.06 13.43 25.12
CA GLU A 79 -2.96 13.49 26.27
C GLU A 79 -2.20 13.35 27.59
N LEU A 80 -1.27 12.39 27.68
CA LEU A 80 -0.44 12.18 28.87
C LEU A 80 0.45 13.39 29.16
N PHE A 81 1.12 13.93 28.14
CA PHE A 81 1.91 15.16 28.24
C PHE A 81 1.07 16.32 28.81
N ASN A 82 -0.14 16.54 28.29
CA ASN A 82 -1.03 17.60 28.77
C ASN A 82 -1.44 17.43 30.22
N ILE A 83 -1.75 16.21 30.66
CA ILE A 83 -2.14 15.91 32.04
C ILE A 83 -0.94 16.17 32.96
N LEU A 84 0.22 15.60 32.64
CA LEU A 84 1.42 15.74 33.45
C LEU A 84 1.89 17.20 33.53
N SER A 85 1.96 17.91 32.41
CA SER A 85 2.35 19.33 32.34
C SER A 85 1.41 20.23 33.15
N LYS A 86 0.08 20.02 33.07
CA LYS A 86 -0.89 20.81 33.84
C LYS A 86 -0.84 20.50 35.33
N LEU A 87 -0.70 19.23 35.70
CA LEU A 87 -0.55 18.85 37.10
C LEU A 87 0.76 19.37 37.66
N ASN A 88 1.88 19.24 36.94
CA ASN A 88 3.20 19.70 37.38
C ASN A 88 3.19 21.20 37.72
N ASN A 89 2.64 22.02 36.82
CA ASN A 89 2.55 23.48 36.97
C ASN A 89 1.40 23.97 37.89
N ALA A 90 0.55 23.06 38.40
CA ALA A 90 -0.59 23.45 39.21
C ALA A 90 -0.18 23.88 40.63
N LYS A 91 -0.55 25.11 40.99
CA LYS A 91 -0.50 25.61 42.39
C LYS A 91 -1.41 24.81 43.33
N ASP A 92 -2.53 24.32 42.81
CA ASP A 92 -3.49 23.48 43.53
C ASP A 92 -3.72 22.19 42.71
N LYS A 93 -3.02 21.12 43.10
CA LYS A 93 -3.08 19.82 42.44
C LYS A 93 -4.51 19.26 42.44
N LYS A 94 -5.25 19.43 43.54
CA LYS A 94 -6.64 18.94 43.68
C LYS A 94 -7.58 19.66 42.71
N LYS A 95 -7.50 20.98 42.64
CA LYS A 95 -8.30 21.78 41.71
C LYS A 95 -7.99 21.44 40.26
N SER A 96 -6.71 21.34 39.89
CA SER A 96 -6.30 20.99 38.52
C SER A 96 -6.68 19.56 38.15
N LEU A 97 -6.49 18.59 39.04
CA LEU A 97 -6.90 17.20 38.82
C LEU A 97 -8.42 17.08 38.62
N ASN A 98 -9.20 17.80 39.44
CA ASN A 98 -10.66 17.83 39.30
C ASN A 98 -11.12 18.52 38.01
N ALA A 99 -10.36 19.51 37.51
CA ALA A 99 -10.66 20.16 36.24
C ALA A 99 -10.33 19.25 35.04
N LEU A 100 -9.23 18.48 35.12
CA LEU A 100 -8.79 17.54 34.08
C LEU A 100 -9.70 16.33 33.94
N PHE A 101 -10.12 15.75 35.07
CA PHE A 101 -10.92 14.52 35.13
C PHE A 101 -12.33 14.80 35.63
N LYS A 102 -13.05 15.69 34.96
CA LYS A 102 -14.42 16.05 35.36
C LYS A 102 -15.44 15.09 34.76
N VAL A 103 -16.33 14.54 35.59
CA VAL A 103 -17.53 13.85 35.09
C VAL A 103 -18.49 14.90 34.50
N THR A 104 -18.69 14.86 33.19
CA THR A 104 -19.60 15.76 32.49
C THR A 104 -21.04 15.39 32.81
N LYS A 105 -21.87 16.38 33.16
CA LYS A 105 -23.31 16.22 33.45
C LYS A 105 -24.10 17.15 32.54
N SER A 106 -25.36 16.81 32.27
CA SER A 106 -26.27 17.65 31.51
C SER A 106 -26.31 19.07 32.06
N LYS A 107 -26.22 20.05 31.16
CA LYS A 107 -26.41 21.47 31.47
C LYS A 107 -27.85 21.92 31.20
N GLY A 108 -28.73 21.02 30.75
CA GLY A 108 -30.11 21.33 30.37
C GLY A 108 -30.23 22.17 29.10
N VAL A 109 -29.17 22.23 28.28
CA VAL A 109 -29.13 23.00 27.03
C VAL A 109 -29.11 22.01 25.86
N THR A 110 -30.12 22.06 24.99
CA THR A 110 -30.17 21.20 23.80
C THR A 110 -29.32 21.78 22.67
N LEU A 111 -28.33 21.01 22.20
CA LEU A 111 -27.48 21.32 21.07
C LEU A 111 -27.97 20.55 19.84
N THR A 112 -28.50 21.24 18.82
CA THR A 112 -29.05 20.61 17.61
C THR A 112 -28.10 20.80 16.42
N PRO A 113 -27.17 19.86 16.14
CA PRO A 113 -26.31 19.93 14.97
C PRO A 113 -27.12 19.89 13.67
N LYS A 114 -26.74 20.73 12.70
CA LYS A 114 -27.41 20.80 11.39
C LYS A 114 -26.98 19.68 10.46
N ASN A 115 -25.80 19.12 10.68
CA ASN A 115 -25.20 18.06 9.86
C ASN A 115 -24.19 17.24 10.65
N LYS A 116 -23.73 16.15 10.05
CA LYS A 116 -22.74 15.23 10.61
C LYS A 116 -21.41 15.91 10.98
N THR A 117 -20.96 16.91 10.22
CA THR A 117 -19.70 17.61 10.51
C THR A 117 -19.79 18.44 11.78
N GLU A 118 -20.93 19.11 12.00
CA GLU A 118 -21.19 19.83 13.24
C GLU A 118 -21.32 18.87 14.43
N LEU A 119 -22.04 17.75 14.25
CA LEU A 119 -22.12 16.70 15.27
C LEU A 119 -20.72 16.17 15.62
N LYS A 120 -19.87 15.88 14.64
CA LYS A 120 -18.47 15.47 14.85
C LYS A 120 -17.65 16.47 15.65
N LYS A 121 -17.94 17.78 15.54
CA LYS A 121 -17.28 18.80 16.37
C LYS A 121 -17.79 18.77 17.81
N LEU A 122 -19.10 18.64 18.00
CA LEU A 122 -19.72 18.59 19.33
C LEU A 122 -19.27 17.38 20.14
N ILE A 123 -19.24 16.18 19.53
CA ILE A 123 -18.81 14.95 20.22
C ILE A 123 -17.32 14.92 20.55
N LYS A 124 -16.49 15.70 19.83
CA LYS A 124 -15.04 15.84 20.13
C LYS A 124 -14.78 16.73 21.33
N ASP A 125 -15.72 17.62 21.68
CA ASP A 125 -15.60 18.43 22.90
C ASP A 125 -15.95 17.59 24.13
N ARG A 126 -14.93 17.29 24.94
CA ARG A 126 -15.05 16.52 26.19
C ARG A 126 -15.82 17.27 27.29
N ASN A 127 -16.11 18.56 27.12
CA ASN A 127 -16.91 19.34 28.08
C ASN A 127 -18.41 19.34 27.79
N ILE A 128 -18.83 18.73 26.67
CA ILE A 128 -20.23 18.59 26.27
C ILE A 128 -20.75 17.25 26.76
N TYR A 129 -21.84 17.26 27.52
CA TYR A 129 -22.55 16.04 27.89
C TYR A 129 -23.25 15.48 26.65
N LEU A 130 -23.05 14.22 26.28
CA LEU A 130 -23.58 13.70 25.02
C LEU A 130 -25.11 13.73 24.97
N GLY A 131 -25.78 13.52 26.09
CA GLY A 131 -27.25 13.61 26.17
C GLY A 131 -27.83 15.00 25.97
N ASP A 132 -27.00 16.05 25.98
CA ASP A 132 -27.43 17.41 25.64
C ASP A 132 -27.51 17.62 24.10
N ILE A 133 -27.05 16.64 23.29
CA ILE A 133 -27.03 16.74 21.84
C ILE A 133 -28.28 16.08 21.24
N ASP A 134 -29.08 16.87 20.50
CA ASP A 134 -30.24 16.37 19.75
C ASP A 134 -29.82 15.85 18.37
N VAL A 135 -29.73 14.52 18.25
CA VAL A 135 -29.36 13.82 17.01
C VAL A 135 -30.57 13.40 16.16
N SER A 136 -31.81 13.76 16.55
CA SER A 136 -33.07 13.27 15.95
C SER A 136 -33.27 13.62 14.46
N LYS A 137 -32.42 14.50 13.91
CA LYS A 137 -32.41 14.91 12.49
C LYS A 137 -31.27 14.29 11.67
N ILE A 138 -30.33 13.61 12.32
CA ILE A 138 -29.14 13.05 11.67
C ILE A 138 -29.47 11.65 11.15
N THR A 139 -29.13 11.39 9.89
CA THR A 139 -29.41 10.10 9.22
C THR A 139 -28.16 9.25 9.00
N ASN A 140 -26.96 9.82 9.18
CA ASN A 140 -25.68 9.16 8.87
C ASN A 140 -24.73 9.26 10.06
N PHE A 141 -24.46 8.11 10.68
CA PHE A 141 -23.56 7.95 11.83
C PHE A 141 -22.19 7.37 11.42
N LYS A 142 -21.89 7.31 10.12
CA LYS A 142 -20.65 6.71 9.66
C LYS A 142 -19.40 7.38 10.30
N ASP A 143 -18.45 6.61 10.79
CA ASP A 143 -17.20 7.12 11.40
C ASP A 143 -17.42 8.16 12.53
N LEU A 144 -18.56 8.14 13.25
CA LEU A 144 -18.91 9.22 14.19
C LEU A 144 -17.90 9.32 15.34
N PHE A 145 -17.66 8.21 16.03
CA PHE A 145 -16.68 8.02 17.10
C PHE A 145 -15.48 7.18 16.65
N LYS A 146 -15.21 7.10 15.33
CA LYS A 146 -14.02 6.40 14.82
C LYS A 146 -12.75 7.00 15.45
N ASN A 147 -11.88 6.14 15.97
CA ASN A 147 -10.65 6.49 16.68
C ASN A 147 -10.88 7.35 17.94
N SER A 148 -12.07 7.26 18.55
CA SER A 148 -12.42 8.11 19.70
C SER A 148 -11.71 7.64 20.97
N ARG A 149 -10.92 8.54 21.57
CA ARG A 149 -10.32 8.40 22.90
C ARG A 149 -11.24 8.92 24.03
N ARG A 150 -12.51 9.22 23.73
CA ARG A 150 -13.48 9.71 24.72
C ARG A 150 -13.76 8.63 25.78
N ARG A 151 -13.95 9.03 27.04
CA ARG A 151 -14.23 8.13 28.19
C ARG A 151 -15.58 8.40 28.86
N ASP A 152 -16.14 9.59 28.64
CA ASP A 152 -17.42 10.04 29.15
C ASP A 152 -18.49 9.97 28.06
N PHE A 153 -19.11 8.80 27.89
CA PHE A 153 -20.20 8.64 26.93
C PHE A 153 -21.59 8.88 27.53
N GLY A 154 -21.67 9.41 28.75
CA GLY A 154 -22.94 9.58 29.46
C GLY A 154 -23.96 10.40 28.68
N GLY A 155 -25.21 9.93 28.67
CA GLY A 155 -26.31 10.54 27.94
C GLY A 155 -26.45 10.06 26.49
N ILE A 156 -25.48 9.33 25.94
CA ILE A 156 -25.57 8.77 24.58
C ILE A 156 -26.76 7.80 24.44
N GLU A 157 -27.14 7.12 25.52
CA GLU A 157 -28.28 6.22 25.61
C GLU A 157 -29.63 6.92 25.34
N THR A 158 -29.67 8.25 25.50
CA THR A 158 -30.88 9.07 25.29
C THR A 158 -31.07 9.54 23.85
N TRP A 159 -30.11 9.26 22.97
CA TRP A 159 -30.15 9.71 21.58
C TRP A 159 -31.28 9.05 20.78
N ASP A 160 -32.09 9.88 20.13
CA ASP A 160 -33.07 9.43 19.13
C ASP A 160 -32.36 9.12 17.79
N VAL A 161 -31.99 7.85 17.61
CA VAL A 161 -31.35 7.36 16.38
C VAL A 161 -32.34 6.75 15.38
N SER A 162 -33.66 6.91 15.58
CA SER A 162 -34.72 6.28 14.78
C SER A 162 -34.77 6.70 13.30
N LYS A 163 -33.96 7.69 12.89
CA LYS A 163 -33.79 8.13 11.49
C LYS A 163 -32.45 7.76 10.88
N VAL A 164 -31.54 7.15 11.65
CA VAL A 164 -30.22 6.76 11.18
C VAL A 164 -30.35 5.58 10.22
N THR A 165 -29.70 5.66 9.06
CA THR A 165 -29.70 4.61 8.04
C THR A 165 -28.35 3.93 7.88
N THR A 166 -27.27 4.49 8.40
CA THR A 166 -25.93 3.89 8.40
C THR A 166 -25.17 4.21 9.68
N MET A 167 -24.56 3.18 10.27
CA MET A 167 -23.67 3.23 11.43
C MET A 167 -22.29 2.63 11.12
N GLU A 168 -21.93 2.56 9.83
CA GLU A 168 -20.63 2.06 9.36
C GLU A 168 -19.48 2.70 10.14
N SER A 169 -18.60 1.89 10.73
CA SER A 169 -17.44 2.38 11.49
C SER A 169 -17.75 3.38 12.61
N CYS A 170 -18.99 3.40 13.13
CA CYS A 170 -19.41 4.43 14.10
C CYS A 170 -18.53 4.47 15.36
N PHE A 171 -18.12 3.32 15.89
CA PHE A 171 -17.24 3.18 17.05
C PHE A 171 -15.96 2.39 16.73
N GLU A 172 -15.53 2.39 15.46
CA GLU A 172 -14.28 1.76 15.05
C GLU A 172 -13.10 2.33 15.85
N GLU A 173 -12.31 1.47 16.48
CA GLU A 173 -11.17 1.82 17.34
C GLU A 173 -11.53 2.79 18.49
N ALA A 174 -12.79 2.80 18.94
CA ALA A 174 -13.23 3.55 20.10
C ALA A 174 -12.87 2.78 21.39
N GLU A 175 -11.58 2.80 21.75
CA GLU A 175 -10.96 1.93 22.76
C GLU A 175 -11.74 1.86 24.09
N PHE A 176 -12.26 3.00 24.57
CA PHE A 176 -12.92 3.12 25.89
C PHE A 176 -14.44 3.12 25.82
N PHE A 177 -15.04 2.87 24.65
CA PHE A 177 -16.49 2.83 24.52
C PHE A 177 -17.06 1.55 25.14
N ASN A 178 -17.84 1.69 26.22
CA ASN A 178 -18.55 0.60 26.88
C ASN A 178 -19.88 1.08 27.50
N HIS A 179 -20.52 2.10 26.93
CA HIS A 179 -21.80 2.60 27.42
C HIS A 179 -22.97 1.82 26.84
N ASN A 180 -23.98 1.55 27.67
CA ASN A 180 -25.15 0.80 27.26
C ASN A 180 -25.98 1.61 26.25
N ILE A 181 -26.12 1.08 25.03
CA ILE A 181 -26.89 1.65 23.92
C ILE A 181 -28.01 0.71 23.46
N GLU A 182 -28.41 -0.25 24.29
CA GLU A 182 -29.49 -1.20 24.00
C GLU A 182 -30.82 -0.49 23.70
N ALA A 183 -31.04 0.70 24.28
CA ALA A 183 -32.23 1.53 24.10
C ALA A 183 -32.36 2.19 22.71
N TRP A 184 -31.33 2.14 21.87
CA TRP A 184 -31.34 2.75 20.54
C TRP A 184 -32.29 2.04 19.57
N ASP A 185 -33.16 2.81 18.90
CA ASP A 185 -33.99 2.31 17.79
C ASP A 185 -33.18 2.25 16.49
N VAL A 186 -32.55 1.10 16.24
CA VAL A 186 -31.76 0.83 15.03
C VAL A 186 -32.59 0.28 13.86
N SER A 187 -33.93 0.30 13.94
CA SER A 187 -34.80 -0.40 12.99
C SER A 187 -34.69 0.10 11.54
N LYS A 188 -34.12 1.28 11.28
CA LYS A 188 -33.90 1.81 9.92
C LYS A 188 -32.46 1.71 9.42
N VAL A 189 -31.56 1.18 10.23
CA VAL A 189 -30.14 1.06 9.87
C VAL A 189 -29.97 -0.07 8.85
N LYS A 190 -29.29 0.24 7.74
CA LYS A 190 -28.98 -0.71 6.67
C LYS A 190 -27.54 -1.21 6.71
N ASN A 191 -26.60 -0.41 7.22
CA ASN A 191 -25.18 -0.79 7.24
C ASN A 191 -24.59 -0.59 8.65
N MET A 192 -24.03 -1.67 9.20
CA MET A 192 -23.31 -1.73 10.48
C MET A 192 -21.88 -2.29 10.33
N GLU A 193 -21.33 -2.28 9.11
CA GLU A 193 -19.96 -2.72 8.83
C GLU A 193 -18.95 -2.00 9.74
N ARG A 194 -18.06 -2.77 10.37
CA ARG A 194 -17.01 -2.29 11.27
C ARG A 194 -17.49 -1.40 12.42
N MET A 195 -18.78 -1.43 12.79
CA MET A 195 -19.35 -0.50 13.78
C MET A 195 -18.60 -0.51 15.12
N PHE A 196 -18.13 -1.67 15.58
CA PHE A 196 -17.34 -1.87 16.81
C PHE A 196 -15.99 -2.53 16.54
N TYR A 197 -15.47 -2.43 15.31
CA TYR A 197 -14.16 -2.97 14.94
C TYR A 197 -13.09 -2.38 15.87
N GLU A 198 -12.29 -3.22 16.53
CA GLU A 198 -11.27 -2.82 17.52
C GLU A 198 -11.80 -1.96 18.70
N ALA A 199 -13.10 -2.02 19.00
CA ALA A 199 -13.67 -1.41 20.22
C ALA A 199 -13.37 -2.30 21.43
N VAL A 200 -12.11 -2.35 21.85
CA VAL A 200 -11.59 -3.38 22.78
C VAL A 200 -12.30 -3.46 24.13
N SER A 201 -12.86 -2.35 24.65
CA SER A 201 -13.57 -2.33 25.94
C SER A 201 -15.08 -2.59 25.83
N PHE A 202 -15.64 -2.63 24.62
CA PHE A 202 -17.08 -2.70 24.44
C PHE A 202 -17.63 -4.08 24.86
N ASN A 203 -18.54 -4.09 25.82
CA ASN A 203 -19.19 -5.30 26.32
C ASN A 203 -20.58 -4.99 26.91
N GLN A 204 -21.46 -4.37 26.12
CA GLN A 204 -22.83 -4.01 26.53
C GLN A 204 -23.88 -4.79 25.75
N PRO A 205 -25.05 -5.08 26.36
CA PRO A 205 -26.10 -5.86 25.71
C PRO A 205 -26.65 -5.16 24.47
N LEU A 206 -26.93 -5.95 23.42
CA LEU A 206 -27.48 -5.50 22.14
C LEU A 206 -28.67 -6.36 21.68
N ASN A 207 -29.10 -7.31 22.51
CA ASN A 207 -30.14 -8.30 22.19
C ASN A 207 -31.52 -7.67 21.89
N ALA A 208 -31.81 -6.47 22.39
CA ALA A 208 -33.09 -5.80 22.13
C ALA A 208 -33.20 -5.19 20.72
N TRP A 209 -32.09 -4.99 20.01
CA TRP A 209 -32.07 -4.29 18.73
C TRP A 209 -32.93 -4.98 17.65
N ASN A 210 -33.59 -4.17 16.82
CA ASN A 210 -34.29 -4.64 15.63
C ASN A 210 -33.39 -4.49 14.41
N ILE A 211 -32.78 -5.59 13.98
CA ILE A 211 -31.76 -5.61 12.93
C ILE A 211 -32.26 -6.14 11.57
N ALA A 212 -33.58 -6.28 11.40
CA ALA A 212 -34.17 -6.89 10.20
C ALA A 212 -33.89 -6.14 8.88
N ASN A 213 -33.56 -4.85 8.96
CA ASN A 213 -33.23 -4.03 7.78
C ASN A 213 -31.72 -3.91 7.52
N VAL A 214 -30.88 -4.56 8.34
CA VAL A 214 -29.42 -4.49 8.18
C VAL A 214 -28.98 -5.41 7.04
N GLU A 215 -28.32 -4.83 6.05
CA GLU A 215 -27.82 -5.48 4.84
C GLU A 215 -26.36 -5.95 5.00
N SER A 216 -25.59 -5.40 5.96
CA SER A 216 -24.19 -5.81 6.23
C SER A 216 -23.77 -5.63 7.69
N PHE A 217 -23.15 -6.67 8.24
CA PHE A 217 -22.46 -6.72 9.55
C PHE A 217 -20.96 -6.99 9.43
N ARG A 218 -20.40 -6.84 8.23
CA ARG A 218 -19.00 -7.21 7.96
C ARG A 218 -18.08 -6.61 9.01
N GLU A 219 -17.28 -7.46 9.67
CA GLU A 219 -16.26 -7.03 10.64
C GLU A 219 -16.80 -6.18 11.81
N MET A 220 -18.11 -6.26 12.11
CA MET A 220 -18.75 -5.41 13.10
C MET A 220 -18.10 -5.48 14.49
N PHE A 221 -17.71 -6.67 14.95
CA PHE A 221 -17.08 -6.92 16.25
C PHE A 221 -15.66 -7.46 16.14
N ALA A 222 -15.05 -7.44 14.95
CA ALA A 222 -13.69 -7.95 14.80
C ALA A 222 -12.74 -7.16 15.72
N HIS A 223 -11.86 -7.89 16.41
CA HIS A 223 -10.95 -7.38 17.44
C HIS A 223 -11.61 -6.71 18.66
N ALA A 224 -12.93 -6.86 18.87
CA ALA A 224 -13.60 -6.41 20.10
C ALA A 224 -13.28 -7.37 21.27
N LYS A 225 -12.10 -7.20 21.88
CA LYS A 225 -11.50 -8.13 22.86
C LYS A 225 -12.29 -8.34 24.16
N SER A 226 -13.22 -7.47 24.51
CA SER A 226 -14.06 -7.65 25.71
C SER A 226 -15.46 -8.16 25.40
N PHE A 227 -15.89 -8.16 24.14
CA PHE A 227 -17.29 -8.39 23.78
C PHE A 227 -17.67 -9.87 23.88
N ASP A 228 -18.53 -10.22 24.85
CA ASP A 228 -19.01 -11.58 25.13
C ASP A 228 -20.54 -11.65 25.34
N GLN A 229 -21.28 -10.66 24.84
CA GLN A 229 -22.72 -10.55 25.09
C GLN A 229 -23.55 -11.51 24.25
N ASN A 230 -24.68 -11.96 24.81
CA ASN A 230 -25.62 -12.86 24.15
C ASN A 230 -26.35 -12.16 22.98
N LEU A 231 -26.24 -12.71 21.78
CA LEU A 231 -26.89 -12.22 20.56
C LEU A 231 -27.94 -13.19 19.97
N GLU A 232 -28.40 -14.20 20.72
CA GLU A 232 -29.31 -15.24 20.22
C GLU A 232 -30.63 -14.69 19.66
N SER A 233 -31.12 -13.58 20.20
CA SER A 233 -32.36 -12.94 19.75
C SER A 233 -32.31 -12.40 18.31
N TRP A 234 -31.12 -12.17 17.76
CA TRP A 234 -30.95 -11.63 16.41
C TRP A 234 -31.32 -12.65 15.34
N GLY A 235 -31.07 -13.94 15.56
CA GLY A 235 -31.37 -15.01 14.60
C GLY A 235 -32.82 -15.09 14.16
N LYS A 236 -33.78 -14.66 15.01
CA LYS A 236 -35.22 -14.62 14.65
C LYS A 236 -35.58 -13.48 13.69
N LYS A 237 -34.68 -12.51 13.50
CA LYS A 237 -34.93 -11.26 12.77
C LYS A 237 -34.06 -11.11 11.52
N ILE A 238 -33.08 -12.01 11.31
CA ILE A 238 -32.16 -12.01 10.17
C ILE A 238 -32.78 -12.79 9.02
N ASP A 239 -32.78 -12.22 7.83
CA ASP A 239 -32.93 -12.99 6.59
C ASP A 239 -31.59 -13.68 6.28
N LEU A 240 -31.51 -14.97 6.62
CA LEU A 240 -30.30 -15.78 6.53
C LEU A 240 -29.85 -16.01 5.08
N ASP A 241 -30.66 -15.65 4.08
CA ASP A 241 -30.34 -15.75 2.65
C ASP A 241 -29.28 -14.73 2.21
N ASN A 242 -29.05 -13.66 2.99
CA ASN A 242 -28.05 -12.63 2.68
C ASN A 242 -26.62 -12.96 3.17
N GLY A 243 -26.36 -14.18 3.67
CA GLY A 243 -25.00 -14.69 3.89
C GLY A 243 -24.15 -13.86 4.88
N ILE A 244 -24.54 -13.83 6.15
CA ILE A 244 -23.72 -13.22 7.20
C ILE A 244 -22.44 -14.05 7.40
N ASP A 245 -21.31 -13.48 7.02
CA ASP A 245 -19.97 -13.99 7.32
C ASP A 245 -19.65 -13.76 8.81
N CYS A 246 -20.14 -14.70 9.65
CA CYS A 246 -19.99 -14.64 11.10
C CYS A 246 -18.51 -14.70 11.53
N GLU A 247 -17.66 -15.36 10.75
CA GLU A 247 -16.22 -15.41 10.99
C GLU A 247 -15.62 -14.01 10.93
N LYS A 248 -15.84 -13.28 9.82
CA LYS A 248 -15.36 -11.90 9.71
C LYS A 248 -16.00 -10.98 10.73
N MET A 249 -17.28 -11.17 11.06
CA MET A 249 -17.98 -10.35 12.05
C MET A 249 -17.30 -10.37 13.42
N PHE A 250 -16.73 -11.51 13.84
CA PHE A 250 -16.15 -11.70 15.18
C PHE A 250 -14.63 -11.93 15.18
N TRP A 251 -13.94 -11.84 14.05
CA TRP A 251 -12.52 -12.19 13.93
C TRP A 251 -11.66 -11.57 15.03
N PHE A 252 -10.92 -12.39 15.79
CA PHE A 252 -10.07 -11.96 16.92
C PHE A 252 -10.80 -11.20 18.05
N SER A 253 -12.12 -11.35 18.16
CA SER A 253 -12.89 -10.93 19.33
C SER A 253 -12.88 -12.01 20.41
N LYS A 254 -13.36 -11.68 21.61
CA LYS A 254 -13.52 -12.67 22.68
C LYS A 254 -14.46 -13.82 22.31
N ILE A 255 -15.57 -13.53 21.62
CA ILE A 255 -16.46 -14.58 21.07
C ILE A 255 -15.71 -15.53 20.12
N HIS A 256 -14.75 -15.03 19.34
CA HIS A 256 -13.94 -15.85 18.44
C HIS A 256 -12.85 -16.64 19.20
N GLU A 257 -12.19 -16.02 20.17
CA GLU A 257 -11.18 -16.67 21.02
C GLU A 257 -11.77 -17.76 21.92
N ASP A 258 -12.97 -17.53 22.48
CA ASP A 258 -13.69 -18.45 23.35
C ASP A 258 -14.60 -19.44 22.57
N GLU A 259 -14.63 -19.34 21.24
CA GLU A 259 -15.52 -20.13 20.35
C GLU A 259 -17.02 -20.02 20.70
N ALA A 260 -17.45 -18.92 21.32
CA ALA A 260 -18.78 -18.71 21.88
C ALA A 260 -19.78 -18.09 20.90
N TYR A 261 -19.87 -18.59 19.66
CA TYR A 261 -20.72 -18.02 18.61
C TYR A 261 -22.22 -18.21 18.87
N PRO A 262 -23.08 -17.27 18.43
CA PRO A 262 -24.53 -17.44 18.51
C PRO A 262 -25.04 -18.61 17.66
N SER A 263 -26.08 -19.30 18.12
CA SER A 263 -26.61 -20.52 17.48
C SER A 263 -27.09 -20.33 16.03
N TRP A 264 -27.56 -19.12 15.69
CA TRP A 264 -28.00 -18.76 14.34
C TRP A 264 -26.85 -18.55 13.34
N SER A 265 -25.59 -18.69 13.76
CA SER A 265 -24.45 -18.85 12.84
C SER A 265 -24.53 -20.15 12.02
N CYS A 266 -25.42 -21.08 12.38
CA CYS A 266 -25.81 -22.25 11.59
C CYS A 266 -27.33 -22.44 11.55
N VAL A 267 -27.84 -23.24 10.60
CA VAL A 267 -29.27 -23.62 10.55
C VAL A 267 -29.40 -25.11 10.82
N CYS A 268 -30.26 -25.49 11.78
CA CYS A 268 -30.66 -26.89 11.99
C CYS A 268 -32.07 -27.10 11.46
N GLU A 269 -32.19 -27.71 10.29
CA GLU A 269 -33.48 -28.03 9.66
C GLU A 269 -33.66 -29.55 9.61
N ASN A 270 -34.84 -30.02 10.02
CA ASN A 270 -35.20 -31.45 9.99
C ASN A 270 -34.20 -32.39 10.69
N GLY A 271 -33.50 -31.90 11.72
CA GLY A 271 -32.50 -32.67 12.48
C GLY A 271 -31.15 -32.83 11.80
N LYS A 272 -30.88 -32.07 10.72
CA LYS A 272 -29.56 -31.93 10.09
C LYS A 272 -28.98 -30.54 10.33
N TYR A 273 -27.69 -30.49 10.66
CA TYR A 273 -26.91 -29.27 10.74
C TYR A 273 -26.49 -28.84 9.32
N ILE A 274 -26.77 -27.60 8.94
CA ILE A 274 -26.38 -27.02 7.65
C ILE A 274 -25.26 -25.99 7.88
N PRO A 275 -23.98 -26.42 7.95
CA PRO A 275 -22.86 -25.49 8.02
C PRO A 275 -22.77 -24.66 6.74
N LYS A 276 -22.69 -23.34 6.88
CA LYS A 276 -22.45 -22.43 5.74
C LYS A 276 -20.96 -22.23 5.41
N HIS A 277 -20.06 -22.63 6.32
CA HIS A 277 -18.62 -22.48 6.16
C HIS A 277 -17.83 -23.67 6.76
N LYS A 278 -16.59 -23.86 6.29
CA LYS A 278 -15.72 -25.00 6.62
C LYS A 278 -15.40 -25.11 8.12
N ALA A 279 -15.10 -24.01 8.81
CA ALA A 279 -14.72 -24.04 10.23
C ALA A 279 -15.82 -24.66 11.11
N PHE A 280 -17.09 -24.33 10.84
CA PHE A 280 -18.21 -24.92 11.58
C PHE A 280 -18.44 -26.40 11.21
N LEU A 281 -18.20 -26.78 9.95
CA LEU A 281 -18.16 -28.19 9.57
C LEU A 281 -17.10 -28.96 10.38
N GLU A 282 -15.90 -28.40 10.57
CA GLU A 282 -14.84 -28.98 11.41
C GLU A 282 -15.26 -29.11 12.87
N GLU A 283 -15.92 -28.11 13.44
CA GLU A 283 -16.40 -28.14 14.82
C GLU A 283 -17.44 -29.25 15.06
N LEU A 284 -18.42 -29.39 14.17
CA LEU A 284 -19.43 -30.47 14.25
C LEU A 284 -18.75 -31.84 14.24
N ILE A 285 -17.79 -32.02 13.33
CA ILE A 285 -16.99 -33.23 13.17
C ILE A 285 -16.17 -33.53 14.44
N ASN A 286 -15.48 -32.51 14.97
CA ASN A 286 -14.63 -32.64 16.17
C ASN A 286 -15.44 -32.91 17.44
N SER A 287 -16.64 -32.35 17.54
CA SER A 287 -17.61 -32.55 18.63
C SER A 287 -18.25 -33.95 18.62
N GLY A 288 -17.91 -34.79 17.64
CA GLY A 288 -18.41 -36.16 17.55
C GLY A 288 -19.82 -36.26 16.96
N ILE A 289 -20.31 -35.20 16.30
CA ILE A 289 -21.54 -35.30 15.50
C ILE A 289 -21.26 -36.24 14.33
N SER A 290 -22.15 -37.22 14.15
CA SER A 290 -22.06 -38.14 13.02
C SER A 290 -22.18 -37.37 11.70
N PRO A 291 -21.29 -37.64 10.70
CA PRO A 291 -21.41 -37.07 9.36
C PRO A 291 -22.81 -37.17 8.73
N ALA A 292 -23.59 -38.21 9.05
CA ALA A 292 -24.97 -38.39 8.57
C ALA A 292 -25.95 -37.27 9.00
N LYS A 293 -25.62 -36.54 10.07
CA LYS A 293 -26.43 -35.43 10.60
C LYS A 293 -26.01 -34.08 10.02
N ILE A 294 -25.11 -34.03 9.05
CA ILE A 294 -24.56 -32.79 8.51
C ILE A 294 -24.94 -32.70 7.03
N ASP A 295 -25.51 -31.56 6.63
CA ASP A 295 -25.77 -31.22 5.24
C ASP A 295 -24.65 -30.31 4.71
N THR A 296 -23.84 -30.84 3.81
CA THR A 296 -22.69 -30.11 3.26
C THR A 296 -23.01 -29.33 1.98
N SER A 297 -24.29 -29.20 1.60
CA SER A 297 -24.70 -28.56 0.34
C SER A 297 -24.16 -27.15 0.14
N GLU A 298 -23.96 -26.40 1.23
CA GLU A 298 -23.48 -25.01 1.19
C GLU A 298 -21.94 -24.88 1.24
N ILE A 299 -21.22 -25.99 1.39
CA ILE A 299 -19.77 -25.97 1.60
C ILE A 299 -19.01 -25.94 0.27
N THR A 300 -18.09 -24.98 0.15
CA THR A 300 -17.25 -24.80 -1.05
C THR A 300 -15.77 -25.17 -0.84
N ASP A 301 -15.34 -25.36 0.42
CA ASP A 301 -13.97 -25.71 0.80
C ASP A 301 -13.99 -26.82 1.85
N MET A 302 -13.37 -27.97 1.54
CA MET A 302 -13.18 -29.11 2.44
C MET A 302 -11.71 -29.47 2.61
N SER A 303 -10.79 -28.54 2.30
CA SER A 303 -9.36 -28.75 2.48
C SER A 303 -9.03 -29.15 3.91
N GLU A 304 -8.11 -30.08 4.12
CA GLU A 304 -7.57 -30.48 5.43
C GLU A 304 -8.59 -30.97 6.48
N LEU A 305 -9.86 -31.19 6.12
CA LEU A 305 -10.97 -31.42 7.07
C LEU A 305 -10.75 -32.56 8.07
N PHE A 306 -10.05 -33.62 7.65
CA PHE A 306 -9.70 -34.77 8.47
C PHE A 306 -8.19 -34.99 8.54
N LYS A 307 -7.38 -33.99 8.23
CA LYS A 307 -5.92 -34.12 8.19
C LYS A 307 -5.39 -34.65 9.54
N PHE A 308 -4.62 -35.74 9.49
CA PHE A 308 -4.10 -36.49 10.64
C PHE A 308 -5.14 -37.16 11.55
N ALA A 309 -6.41 -37.29 11.13
CA ALA A 309 -7.43 -37.93 11.94
C ALA A 309 -7.09 -39.42 12.18
N SER A 310 -6.88 -39.78 13.44
CA SER A 310 -6.60 -41.16 13.90
C SER A 310 -7.88 -41.96 14.18
N TRP A 311 -8.99 -41.55 13.57
CA TRP A 311 -10.31 -42.11 13.79
C TRP A 311 -10.39 -43.57 13.34
N ASP A 312 -11.29 -44.36 13.95
CA ASP A 312 -11.67 -45.63 13.36
C ASP A 312 -12.52 -45.41 12.10
N ASN A 313 -12.61 -46.42 11.22
CA ASN A 313 -13.43 -46.29 10.01
C ASN A 313 -14.92 -46.06 10.37
N GLU A 314 -15.35 -46.51 11.55
CA GLU A 314 -16.74 -46.37 12.01
C GLU A 314 -17.17 -44.93 12.24
N ARG A 315 -16.31 -44.08 12.80
CA ARG A 315 -16.58 -42.65 13.04
C ARG A 315 -16.87 -41.84 11.78
N PHE A 316 -16.43 -42.31 10.61
CA PHE A 316 -16.77 -41.71 9.31
C PHE A 316 -18.15 -42.13 8.77
N SER A 317 -18.93 -42.95 9.49
CA SER A 317 -20.24 -43.41 9.01
C SER A 317 -21.17 -42.24 8.65
N GLY A 318 -21.73 -42.27 7.45
CA GLY A 318 -22.62 -41.23 6.91
C GLY A 318 -21.94 -40.22 6.01
N ILE A 319 -20.60 -40.23 5.89
CA ILE A 319 -19.85 -39.33 5.02
C ILE A 319 -20.18 -39.54 3.53
N GLU A 320 -20.58 -40.75 3.16
CA GLU A 320 -21.06 -41.11 1.82
C GLU A 320 -22.33 -40.34 1.39
N SER A 321 -23.06 -39.77 2.35
CA SER A 321 -24.29 -38.99 2.11
C SER A 321 -24.06 -37.50 1.88
N TRP A 322 -22.83 -37.02 2.03
CA TRP A 322 -22.49 -35.61 1.85
C TRP A 322 -22.70 -35.16 0.40
N ASN A 323 -23.38 -34.02 0.25
CA ASN A 323 -23.44 -33.32 -1.01
C ASN A 323 -22.17 -32.47 -1.17
N VAL A 324 -21.28 -32.87 -2.06
CA VAL A 324 -20.01 -32.17 -2.33
C VAL A 324 -20.00 -31.45 -3.69
N SER A 325 -21.15 -31.35 -4.37
CA SER A 325 -21.21 -30.79 -5.73
C SER A 325 -20.76 -29.33 -5.80
N ASN A 326 -20.86 -28.57 -4.70
CA ASN A 326 -20.43 -27.17 -4.62
C ASN A 326 -18.97 -27.01 -4.17
N VAL A 327 -18.28 -28.09 -3.82
CA VAL A 327 -16.91 -28.05 -3.29
C VAL A 327 -15.91 -27.81 -4.41
N THR A 328 -15.02 -26.84 -4.19
CA THR A 328 -13.98 -26.44 -5.14
C THR A 328 -12.55 -26.80 -4.70
N LYS A 329 -12.35 -27.04 -3.40
CA LYS A 329 -11.05 -27.38 -2.78
C LYS A 329 -11.17 -28.58 -1.84
N MET A 330 -10.29 -29.57 -2.01
CA MET A 330 -10.21 -30.80 -1.20
C MET A 330 -8.75 -31.21 -0.89
N PHE A 331 -7.77 -30.31 -1.03
CA PHE A 331 -6.37 -30.65 -0.76
C PHE A 331 -6.19 -31.12 0.70
N HIS A 332 -5.41 -32.17 0.89
CA HIS A 332 -5.14 -32.82 2.18
C HIS A 332 -6.35 -33.24 3.02
N MET A 333 -7.56 -33.32 2.45
CA MET A 333 -8.79 -33.59 3.22
C MET A 333 -8.67 -34.84 4.10
N PHE A 334 -8.03 -35.91 3.64
CA PHE A 334 -7.78 -37.15 4.39
C PHE A 334 -6.28 -37.45 4.57
N TYR A 335 -5.41 -36.46 4.49
CA TYR A 335 -3.96 -36.67 4.61
C TYR A 335 -3.62 -37.39 5.93
N GLU A 336 -2.87 -38.50 5.85
CA GLU A 336 -2.52 -39.38 6.98
C GLU A 336 -3.69 -40.02 7.76
N CYS A 337 -4.90 -40.08 7.19
CA CYS A 337 -6.03 -40.86 7.73
C CYS A 337 -5.84 -42.36 7.52
N LYS A 338 -4.97 -43.02 8.30
CA LYS A 338 -4.56 -44.42 8.09
C LYS A 338 -5.71 -45.43 8.05
N ASN A 339 -6.78 -45.18 8.79
CA ASN A 339 -7.94 -46.08 8.92
C ASN A 339 -9.10 -45.77 7.97
N PHE A 340 -9.03 -44.69 7.19
CA PHE A 340 -10.12 -44.26 6.33
C PHE A 340 -10.31 -45.21 5.14
N ASN A 341 -11.52 -45.77 4.99
CA ASN A 341 -11.89 -46.65 3.90
C ASN A 341 -13.41 -46.65 3.62
N ARG A 342 -14.08 -45.49 3.74
CA ARG A 342 -15.52 -45.34 3.40
C ARG A 342 -15.72 -45.14 1.91
N ASP A 343 -16.79 -45.72 1.37
CA ASP A 343 -17.16 -45.60 -0.04
C ASP A 343 -17.69 -44.20 -0.35
N ILE A 344 -16.85 -43.39 -1.00
CA ILE A 344 -17.14 -42.03 -1.48
C ILE A 344 -17.25 -41.99 -3.02
N SER A 345 -17.43 -43.14 -3.67
CA SER A 345 -17.46 -43.24 -5.14
C SER A 345 -18.64 -42.49 -5.78
N ASN A 346 -19.67 -42.16 -4.99
CA ASN A 346 -20.87 -41.42 -5.43
C ASN A 346 -20.74 -39.89 -5.35
N TRP A 347 -19.64 -39.38 -4.80
CA TRP A 347 -19.41 -37.93 -4.71
C TRP A 347 -19.28 -37.29 -6.10
N ASP A 348 -20.01 -36.20 -6.32
CA ASP A 348 -19.84 -35.34 -7.48
C ASP A 348 -18.69 -34.35 -7.25
N VAL A 349 -17.52 -34.69 -7.77
CA VAL A 349 -16.29 -33.90 -7.61
C VAL A 349 -15.97 -33.04 -8.84
N SER A 350 -16.92 -32.85 -9.77
CA SER A 350 -16.64 -32.17 -11.05
C SER A 350 -16.19 -30.72 -10.89
N ASN A 351 -16.62 -30.06 -9.81
CA ASN A 351 -16.29 -28.67 -9.49
C ASN A 351 -14.99 -28.53 -8.69
N VAL A 352 -14.39 -29.63 -8.25
CA VAL A 352 -13.16 -29.60 -7.46
C VAL A 352 -11.98 -29.27 -8.37
N THR A 353 -11.21 -28.25 -7.97
CA THR A 353 -10.07 -27.72 -8.72
C THR A 353 -8.72 -28.03 -8.08
N ASP A 354 -8.70 -28.38 -6.79
CA ASP A 354 -7.48 -28.76 -6.05
C ASP A 354 -7.74 -29.96 -5.14
N MET A 355 -7.06 -31.09 -5.41
CA MET A 355 -7.12 -32.34 -4.64
C MET A 355 -5.74 -32.79 -4.13
N ARG A 356 -4.75 -31.87 -4.10
CA ARG A 356 -3.36 -32.22 -3.73
C ARG A 356 -3.29 -33.00 -2.43
N GLY A 357 -2.66 -34.17 -2.47
CA GLY A 357 -2.45 -35.03 -1.30
C GLY A 357 -3.71 -35.44 -0.53
N MET A 358 -4.89 -35.44 -1.17
CA MET A 358 -6.17 -35.72 -0.50
C MET A 358 -6.16 -37.05 0.26
N PHE A 359 -5.54 -38.11 -0.26
CA PHE A 359 -5.43 -39.44 0.38
C PHE A 359 -3.99 -39.83 0.70
N ARG A 360 -3.04 -38.89 0.69
CA ARG A 360 -1.63 -39.21 0.91
C ARG A 360 -1.44 -39.87 2.28
N TYR A 361 -0.74 -41.01 2.31
CA TYR A 361 -0.56 -41.89 3.47
C TYR A 361 -1.84 -42.53 4.07
N CYS A 362 -2.94 -42.64 3.30
CA CYS A 362 -4.11 -43.44 3.69
C CYS A 362 -3.88 -44.94 3.47
N GLU A 363 -3.25 -45.62 4.44
CA GLU A 363 -2.79 -47.02 4.32
C GLU A 363 -3.93 -48.04 4.09
N ASN A 364 -5.16 -47.78 4.54
CA ASN A 364 -6.29 -48.70 4.39
C ASN A 364 -7.28 -48.34 3.27
N PHE A 365 -7.06 -47.24 2.54
CA PHE A 365 -8.00 -46.77 1.52
C PHE A 365 -7.95 -47.62 0.25
N ARG A 366 -9.07 -48.27 -0.10
CA ARG A 366 -9.18 -49.26 -1.21
C ARG A 366 -10.42 -49.07 -2.09
N GLN A 367 -11.03 -47.89 -2.09
CA GLN A 367 -12.31 -47.65 -2.78
C GLN A 367 -12.15 -47.40 -4.28
N ASP A 368 -13.13 -47.83 -5.08
CA ASP A 368 -13.13 -47.61 -6.53
C ASP A 368 -13.68 -46.22 -6.89
N LEU A 369 -12.78 -45.30 -7.19
CA LEU A 369 -13.12 -43.92 -7.56
C LEU A 369 -13.21 -43.70 -9.09
N SER A 370 -13.33 -44.77 -9.88
CA SER A 370 -13.34 -44.66 -11.35
C SER A 370 -14.53 -43.87 -11.92
N LYS A 371 -15.57 -43.63 -11.12
CA LYS A 371 -16.76 -42.86 -11.51
C LYS A 371 -16.60 -41.35 -11.36
N TRP A 372 -15.56 -40.89 -10.65
CA TRP A 372 -15.34 -39.48 -10.44
C TRP A 372 -15.02 -38.78 -11.76
N ASN A 373 -15.79 -37.74 -12.07
CA ASN A 373 -15.49 -36.79 -13.14
C ASN A 373 -14.63 -35.67 -12.54
N VAL A 374 -13.38 -35.54 -12.98
CA VAL A 374 -12.39 -34.69 -12.31
C VAL A 374 -11.93 -33.59 -13.25
N SER A 375 -11.91 -32.34 -12.79
CA SER A 375 -11.53 -31.21 -13.61
C SER A 375 -10.05 -31.30 -14.08
N ALA A 376 -9.75 -30.78 -15.27
CA ALA A 376 -8.38 -30.74 -15.78
C ALA A 376 -7.39 -30.01 -14.85
N LYS A 377 -7.89 -29.06 -14.04
CA LYS A 377 -7.09 -28.36 -13.01
C LYS A 377 -6.72 -29.29 -11.85
N ALA A 378 -7.65 -30.12 -11.38
CA ALA A 378 -7.38 -31.13 -10.36
C ALA A 378 -6.45 -32.25 -10.87
N LEU A 379 -6.44 -32.51 -12.19
CA LEU A 379 -5.53 -33.48 -12.81
C LEU A 379 -4.04 -33.06 -12.83
N LEU A 380 -3.72 -31.77 -12.66
CA LEU A 380 -2.35 -31.25 -12.66
C LEU A 380 -1.48 -31.80 -11.50
N ASN A 381 -2.11 -32.35 -10.45
CA ASN A 381 -1.45 -32.79 -9.22
C ASN A 381 -1.71 -34.26 -8.86
N CYS A 382 -2.12 -35.10 -9.82
CA CYS A 382 -2.53 -36.49 -9.60
C CYS A 382 -1.50 -37.39 -8.91
N GLU A 383 -0.21 -37.13 -9.14
CA GLU A 383 0.89 -37.96 -8.60
C GLU A 383 0.95 -37.91 -7.06
N GLU A 384 0.43 -36.85 -6.43
CA GLU A 384 0.46 -36.68 -4.98
C GLU A 384 -0.80 -37.19 -4.27
N ILE A 385 -1.93 -37.34 -4.98
CA ILE A 385 -3.25 -37.67 -4.38
C ILE A 385 -3.20 -38.98 -3.60
N PHE A 386 -2.54 -40.01 -4.15
CA PHE A 386 -2.47 -41.37 -3.61
C PHE A 386 -1.06 -41.77 -3.16
N TYR A 387 -0.16 -40.81 -2.92
CA TYR A 387 1.20 -41.12 -2.49
C TYR A 387 1.18 -41.96 -1.21
N GLN A 388 1.81 -43.15 -1.24
CA GLN A 388 1.84 -44.12 -0.14
C GLN A 388 0.46 -44.69 0.28
N CYS A 389 -0.53 -44.68 -0.60
CA CYS A 389 -1.71 -45.56 -0.52
C CYS A 389 -1.36 -47.01 -0.95
N PRO A 390 -2.23 -48.01 -0.70
CA PRO A 390 -2.05 -49.37 -1.21
C PRO A 390 -1.67 -49.41 -2.70
N THR A 391 -0.68 -50.25 -3.02
CA THR A 391 -0.11 -50.38 -4.36
C THR A 391 -1.21 -50.61 -5.40
N ASN A 392 -1.13 -49.87 -6.52
CA ASN A 392 -2.01 -49.93 -7.71
C ASN A 392 -3.23 -48.98 -7.74
N MET A 393 -3.51 -48.18 -6.70
CA MET A 393 -4.65 -47.23 -6.73
C MET A 393 -4.53 -46.17 -7.84
N LEU A 394 -3.38 -45.51 -7.97
CA LEU A 394 -3.11 -44.53 -9.02
C LEU A 394 -3.13 -45.17 -10.42
N GLU A 395 -2.64 -46.41 -10.54
CA GLU A 395 -2.59 -47.14 -11.81
C GLU A 395 -3.99 -47.58 -12.27
N VAL A 396 -4.83 -48.08 -11.35
CA VAL A 396 -6.22 -48.49 -11.62
C VAL A 396 -7.10 -47.29 -11.96
N TRP A 397 -6.95 -46.20 -11.20
CA TRP A 397 -7.70 -44.96 -11.45
C TRP A 397 -7.32 -44.36 -12.82
N ASN A 398 -6.03 -44.23 -13.14
CA ASN A 398 -5.58 -43.72 -14.45
C ASN A 398 -5.90 -44.67 -15.61
N LYS A 399 -5.85 -46.00 -15.42
CA LYS A 399 -6.18 -46.98 -16.47
C LYS A 399 -7.65 -46.91 -16.87
N LYS A 400 -8.57 -46.84 -15.90
CA LYS A 400 -10.01 -46.76 -16.19
C LYS A 400 -10.46 -45.40 -16.75
N GLN A 401 -9.81 -44.31 -16.33
CA GLN A 401 -10.02 -42.98 -16.96
C GLN A 401 -9.58 -42.97 -18.43
N ARG A 402 -8.49 -43.68 -18.77
CA ARG A 402 -8.04 -43.88 -20.16
C ARG A 402 -8.95 -44.84 -20.94
N ASP A 403 -9.43 -45.92 -20.33
CA ASP A 403 -10.33 -46.90 -20.96
C ASP A 403 -11.74 -46.33 -21.24
N SER A 404 -12.19 -45.36 -20.43
CA SER A 404 -13.39 -44.56 -20.66
C SER A 404 -13.27 -43.64 -21.88
N ILE A 405 -12.05 -43.30 -22.32
CA ILE A 405 -11.77 -42.35 -23.41
C ILE A 405 -11.31 -43.09 -24.68
N SER A 406 -10.66 -44.25 -24.55
CA SER A 406 -10.09 -45.02 -25.67
C SER A 406 -11.10 -45.82 -26.50
N GLN A 407 -12.39 -45.83 -26.13
CA GLN A 407 -13.46 -46.33 -27.00
C GLN A 407 -13.97 -45.28 -28.02
N SER A 408 -13.48 -44.04 -27.99
CA SER A 408 -13.85 -43.01 -28.97
C SER A 408 -12.62 -42.34 -29.63
N ALA A 409 -12.41 -42.69 -30.91
CA ALA A 409 -11.70 -41.93 -31.95
C ALA A 409 -10.16 -42.06 -32.09
N ASN A 410 -9.76 -42.74 -33.18
CA ASN A 410 -8.58 -42.38 -33.97
C ASN A 410 -8.88 -41.08 -34.75
N ASN A 411 -7.96 -40.10 -34.72
CA ASN A 411 -7.97 -38.78 -35.41
C ASN A 411 -8.74 -37.59 -34.77
N ALA A 412 -8.98 -37.55 -33.46
CA ALA A 412 -9.54 -36.33 -32.84
C ALA A 412 -8.44 -35.32 -32.47
N LYS A 413 -8.52 -34.09 -32.99
CA LYS A 413 -7.77 -32.92 -32.47
C LYS A 413 -8.18 -32.65 -31.03
N TYR A 414 -7.28 -32.08 -30.22
CA TYR A 414 -7.63 -31.58 -28.89
C TYR A 414 -8.58 -30.39 -29.02
N LEU A 415 -9.75 -30.45 -28.41
CA LEU A 415 -10.78 -29.42 -28.50
C LEU A 415 -10.96 -28.72 -27.14
N PRO A 416 -10.06 -27.79 -26.76
CA PRO A 416 -10.22 -27.02 -25.53
C PRO A 416 -11.48 -26.15 -25.60
N LYS A 417 -12.21 -26.10 -24.49
CA LYS A 417 -13.43 -25.28 -24.33
C LYS A 417 -13.18 -24.00 -23.55
N SER A 418 -11.98 -23.82 -22.99
CA SER A 418 -11.62 -22.68 -22.16
C SER A 418 -10.15 -22.27 -22.35
N ASN A 419 -9.84 -21.01 -22.02
CA ASN A 419 -8.46 -20.49 -21.99
C ASN A 419 -7.53 -21.39 -21.15
N ALA A 420 -8.02 -21.88 -20.01
CA ALA A 420 -7.24 -22.72 -19.10
C ALA A 420 -6.87 -24.07 -19.72
N GLU A 421 -7.81 -24.71 -20.43
CA GLU A 421 -7.56 -25.95 -21.17
C GLU A 421 -6.55 -25.73 -22.30
N LEU A 422 -6.75 -24.66 -23.10
CA LEU A 422 -5.81 -24.31 -24.16
C LEU A 422 -4.41 -24.07 -23.61
N LYS A 423 -4.29 -23.29 -22.52
CA LYS A 423 -3.02 -23.01 -21.84
C LYS A 423 -2.32 -24.28 -21.36
N ALA A 424 -3.08 -25.25 -20.83
CA ALA A 424 -2.52 -26.52 -20.37
C ALA A 424 -1.94 -27.33 -21.52
N LEU A 425 -2.67 -27.43 -22.64
CA LEU A 425 -2.20 -28.10 -23.86
C LEU A 425 -0.95 -27.41 -24.43
N CYS A 426 -0.93 -26.08 -24.45
CA CYS A 426 0.22 -25.30 -24.93
C CYS A 426 1.49 -25.48 -24.09
N LYS A 427 1.38 -25.81 -22.79
CA LYS A 427 2.56 -26.07 -21.93
C LYS A 427 3.19 -27.43 -22.14
N GLN A 428 2.48 -28.37 -22.77
CA GLN A 428 2.99 -29.71 -23.00
C GLN A 428 3.88 -29.74 -24.26
N GLU A 429 5.19 -29.90 -24.08
CA GLU A 429 6.18 -29.87 -25.19
C GLU A 429 5.96 -31.00 -26.22
N ASN A 430 5.31 -32.10 -25.82
CA ASN A 430 4.96 -33.21 -26.70
C ASN A 430 3.69 -32.98 -27.52
N ILE A 431 2.91 -31.93 -27.26
CA ILE A 431 1.75 -31.54 -28.06
C ILE A 431 2.19 -30.53 -29.13
N LYS A 432 1.92 -30.86 -30.39
CA LYS A 432 2.04 -29.93 -31.51
C LYS A 432 0.88 -28.95 -31.49
N LEU A 433 1.16 -27.66 -31.72
CA LEU A 433 0.12 -26.64 -31.69
C LEU A 433 -0.92 -26.84 -32.81
N SER A 434 -0.55 -27.49 -33.92
CA SER A 434 -1.45 -27.87 -35.03
C SER A 434 -2.53 -28.89 -34.65
N ASP A 435 -2.30 -29.64 -33.58
CA ASP A 435 -3.19 -30.72 -33.13
C ASP A 435 -4.28 -30.19 -32.20
N ILE A 436 -4.28 -28.88 -31.92
CA ILE A 436 -5.24 -28.19 -31.08
C ILE A 436 -6.25 -27.44 -31.97
N ASP A 437 -7.53 -27.70 -31.75
CA ASP A 437 -8.64 -26.99 -32.38
C ASP A 437 -9.09 -25.84 -31.49
N THR A 438 -8.77 -24.60 -31.87
CA THR A 438 -9.09 -23.39 -31.11
C THR A 438 -10.43 -22.77 -31.48
N SER A 439 -11.24 -23.40 -32.34
CA SER A 439 -12.47 -22.81 -32.89
C SER A 439 -13.52 -22.41 -31.84
N LEU A 440 -13.48 -23.01 -30.65
CA LEU A 440 -14.39 -22.69 -29.53
C LEU A 440 -13.85 -21.62 -28.58
N ILE A 441 -12.60 -21.17 -28.75
CA ILE A 441 -11.93 -20.31 -27.77
C ILE A 441 -12.29 -18.84 -28.01
N THR A 442 -12.76 -18.18 -26.96
CA THR A 442 -13.05 -16.74 -26.96
C THR A 442 -12.02 -15.91 -26.20
N ASP A 443 -11.17 -16.54 -25.39
CA ASP A 443 -10.15 -15.88 -24.55
C ASP A 443 -8.81 -16.58 -24.73
N MET A 444 -7.83 -15.85 -25.28
CA MET A 444 -6.44 -16.28 -25.46
C MET A 444 -5.47 -15.45 -24.60
N SER A 445 -5.99 -14.76 -23.59
CA SER A 445 -5.17 -13.98 -22.67
C SER A 445 -4.12 -14.85 -22.00
N ARG A 446 -2.91 -14.31 -21.89
CA ARG A 446 -1.78 -14.85 -21.15
C ARG A 446 -1.39 -16.30 -21.47
N LEU A 447 -1.63 -16.81 -22.67
CA LEU A 447 -1.35 -18.22 -23.02
C LEU A 447 0.15 -18.57 -22.91
N PHE A 448 1.02 -17.71 -23.44
CA PHE A 448 2.47 -17.90 -23.49
C PHE A 448 3.25 -16.88 -22.63
N THR A 449 2.58 -16.17 -21.70
CA THR A 449 3.23 -15.14 -20.89
C THR A 449 4.39 -15.70 -20.06
N GLY A 450 5.58 -15.13 -20.20
CA GLY A 450 6.79 -15.56 -19.49
C GLY A 450 7.24 -16.98 -19.84
N GLU A 451 6.69 -17.58 -20.91
CA GLU A 451 7.03 -18.94 -21.31
C GLU A 451 8.43 -18.96 -21.94
N VAL A 452 9.39 -19.53 -21.19
CA VAL A 452 10.80 -19.65 -21.58
C VAL A 452 11.17 -21.06 -22.05
N LYS A 453 10.32 -22.07 -21.85
CA LYS A 453 10.62 -23.46 -22.23
C LYS A 453 10.23 -23.74 -23.67
N ARG A 454 9.06 -23.28 -24.10
CA ARG A 454 8.59 -23.50 -25.48
C ARG A 454 9.37 -22.62 -26.47
N LYS A 455 10.18 -23.28 -27.30
CA LYS A 455 10.97 -22.65 -28.38
C LYS A 455 10.34 -22.83 -29.76
N ASP A 456 9.51 -23.86 -29.93
CA ASP A 456 8.83 -24.17 -31.19
C ASP A 456 7.35 -23.77 -31.12
N PHE A 457 6.97 -22.89 -32.05
CA PHE A 457 5.63 -22.36 -32.24
C PHE A 457 5.00 -22.81 -33.57
N SER A 458 5.62 -23.77 -34.28
CA SER A 458 5.08 -24.29 -35.53
C SER A 458 3.67 -24.87 -35.37
N GLY A 459 2.81 -24.55 -36.33
CA GLY A 459 1.39 -24.94 -36.34
C GLY A 459 0.46 -23.94 -35.67
N ILE A 460 0.97 -22.90 -34.99
CA ILE A 460 0.13 -21.86 -34.36
C ILE A 460 -0.58 -20.98 -35.41
N GLU A 461 -0.01 -20.84 -36.61
CA GLU A 461 -0.58 -20.14 -37.76
C GLU A 461 -1.88 -20.78 -38.28
N SER A 462 -2.13 -22.05 -37.90
CA SER A 462 -3.30 -22.83 -38.28
C SER A 462 -4.50 -22.67 -37.32
N TRP A 463 -4.32 -21.94 -36.22
CA TRP A 463 -5.37 -21.71 -35.23
C TRP A 463 -6.52 -20.87 -35.79
N ASP A 464 -7.74 -21.30 -35.50
CA ASP A 464 -8.93 -20.48 -35.71
C ASP A 464 -9.05 -19.49 -34.54
N THR A 465 -8.85 -18.21 -34.84
CA THR A 465 -8.95 -17.10 -33.89
C THR A 465 -10.22 -16.27 -34.09
N SER A 466 -11.11 -16.68 -34.99
CA SER A 466 -12.28 -15.89 -35.43
C SER A 466 -13.35 -15.67 -34.36
N ASN A 467 -13.26 -16.36 -33.22
CA ASN A 467 -14.14 -16.21 -32.06
C ASN A 467 -13.49 -15.50 -30.86
N VAL A 468 -12.20 -15.19 -30.95
CA VAL A 468 -11.43 -14.60 -29.85
C VAL A 468 -11.80 -13.13 -29.63
N VAL A 469 -12.00 -12.76 -28.37
CA VAL A 469 -12.35 -11.41 -27.93
C VAL A 469 -11.24 -10.79 -27.06
N ASP A 470 -10.45 -11.61 -26.35
CA ASP A 470 -9.32 -11.15 -25.51
C ASP A 470 -8.01 -11.87 -25.89
N MET A 471 -6.97 -11.10 -26.20
CA MET A 471 -5.60 -11.57 -26.49
C MET A 471 -4.55 -10.91 -25.58
N SER A 472 -4.98 -10.31 -24.46
CA SER A 472 -4.11 -9.55 -23.56
C SER A 472 -2.94 -10.41 -23.05
N SER A 473 -1.73 -9.86 -23.18
CA SER A 473 -0.48 -10.48 -22.74
C SER A 473 -0.21 -11.88 -23.30
N MET A 474 -0.85 -12.29 -24.40
CA MET A 474 -0.76 -13.65 -24.95
C MET A 474 0.69 -14.11 -25.14
N PHE A 475 1.58 -13.21 -25.59
CA PHE A 475 3.02 -13.44 -25.78
C PHE A 475 3.90 -12.51 -24.92
N GLY A 476 3.37 -11.98 -23.81
CA GLY A 476 4.11 -11.10 -22.91
C GLY A 476 5.33 -11.80 -22.31
N CYS A 477 6.51 -11.22 -22.38
CA CYS A 477 7.79 -11.78 -21.96
C CYS A 477 8.08 -13.15 -22.59
N SER A 478 7.68 -13.38 -23.85
CA SER A 478 8.03 -14.60 -24.61
C SER A 478 9.27 -14.35 -25.49
N PRO A 479 10.51 -14.61 -25.00
CA PRO A 479 11.74 -14.20 -25.68
C PRO A 479 12.02 -14.94 -27.00
N TYR A 480 11.33 -16.05 -27.26
CA TYR A 480 11.51 -16.88 -28.47
C TYR A 480 10.40 -16.72 -29.50
N PHE A 481 9.39 -15.89 -29.25
CA PHE A 481 8.27 -15.75 -30.15
C PHE A 481 8.59 -14.81 -31.33
N ASN A 482 8.60 -15.35 -32.55
CA ASN A 482 8.73 -14.60 -33.80
C ASN A 482 8.02 -15.30 -34.97
N HIS A 483 6.99 -16.10 -34.70
CA HIS A 483 6.28 -16.86 -35.74
C HIS A 483 5.28 -15.98 -36.48
N ASN A 484 5.11 -16.18 -37.79
CA ASN A 484 4.19 -15.36 -38.59
C ASN A 484 2.73 -15.73 -38.27
N ILE A 485 1.96 -14.73 -37.83
CA ILE A 485 0.55 -14.84 -37.43
C ILE A 485 -0.35 -13.85 -38.21
N GLU A 486 0.11 -13.33 -39.35
CA GLU A 486 -0.65 -12.43 -40.20
C GLU A 486 -1.97 -13.07 -40.69
N SER A 487 -2.05 -14.40 -40.74
CA SER A 487 -3.23 -15.17 -41.16
C SER A 487 -4.41 -15.16 -40.18
N TRP A 488 -4.20 -14.72 -38.94
CA TRP A 488 -5.23 -14.75 -37.89
C TRP A 488 -6.36 -13.75 -38.14
N ASN A 489 -7.59 -14.17 -37.81
CA ASN A 489 -8.76 -13.31 -37.87
C ASN A 489 -9.00 -12.65 -36.51
N VAL A 490 -8.50 -11.42 -36.36
CA VAL A 490 -8.63 -10.62 -35.12
C VAL A 490 -9.83 -9.66 -35.11
N SER A 491 -10.73 -9.75 -36.09
CA SER A 491 -11.83 -8.78 -36.28
C SER A 491 -12.84 -8.68 -35.12
N LYS A 492 -12.85 -9.65 -34.19
CA LYS A 492 -13.69 -9.64 -32.98
C LYS A 492 -12.94 -9.26 -31.70
N VAL A 493 -11.61 -9.14 -31.74
CA VAL A 493 -10.78 -8.87 -30.57
C VAL A 493 -11.03 -7.45 -30.07
N LYS A 494 -11.22 -7.32 -28.76
CA LYS A 494 -11.41 -6.05 -28.05
C LYS A 494 -10.19 -5.66 -27.22
N ASN A 495 -9.49 -6.63 -26.64
CA ASN A 495 -8.36 -6.38 -25.75
C ASN A 495 -7.06 -6.98 -26.30
N MET A 496 -6.05 -6.14 -26.55
CA MET A 496 -4.70 -6.53 -26.97
C MET A 496 -3.62 -5.98 -26.02
N GLU A 497 -4.00 -5.58 -24.80
CA GLU A 497 -3.09 -5.04 -23.79
C GLU A 497 -1.87 -5.96 -23.60
N GLY A 498 -0.67 -5.41 -23.76
CA GLY A 498 0.59 -6.11 -23.54
C GLY A 498 0.79 -7.37 -24.39
N MET A 499 0.04 -7.56 -25.49
CA MET A 499 0.03 -8.83 -26.24
C MET A 499 1.43 -9.32 -26.60
N PHE A 500 2.38 -8.43 -26.92
CA PHE A 500 3.78 -8.72 -27.22
C PHE A 500 4.77 -8.07 -26.23
N TYR A 501 4.32 -7.53 -25.10
CA TYR A 501 5.17 -6.88 -24.08
C TYR A 501 6.46 -7.68 -23.86
N GLY A 502 7.66 -7.11 -24.03
CA GLY A 502 8.93 -7.81 -23.79
C GLY A 502 9.25 -8.98 -24.74
N ALA A 503 8.52 -9.20 -25.84
CA ALA A 503 8.87 -10.16 -26.88
C ALA A 503 10.00 -9.58 -27.77
N GLU A 504 11.22 -9.53 -27.24
CA GLU A 504 12.33 -8.73 -27.79
C GLU A 504 12.65 -9.00 -29.28
N ILE A 505 12.46 -10.24 -29.74
CA ILE A 505 12.81 -10.67 -31.10
C ILE A 505 11.66 -10.57 -32.10
N PHE A 506 10.44 -10.27 -31.64
CA PHE A 506 9.25 -10.27 -32.49
C PHE A 506 9.32 -9.16 -33.55
N ASN A 507 9.16 -9.52 -34.83
CA ASN A 507 9.18 -8.59 -35.95
C ASN A 507 8.45 -9.13 -37.19
N GLN A 508 7.23 -9.64 -37.01
CA GLN A 508 6.40 -10.21 -38.10
C GLN A 508 5.32 -9.24 -38.58
N PRO A 509 4.93 -9.28 -39.87
CA PRO A 509 3.93 -8.36 -40.43
C PRO A 509 2.55 -8.54 -39.78
N LEU A 510 1.86 -7.42 -39.56
CA LEU A 510 0.53 -7.34 -38.94
C LEU A 510 -0.40 -6.36 -39.69
N ASP A 511 0.02 -5.85 -40.85
CA ASP A 511 -0.68 -4.77 -41.58
C ASP A 511 -2.04 -5.18 -42.14
N LYS A 512 -2.31 -6.50 -42.25
CA LYS A 512 -3.58 -7.06 -42.71
C LYS A 512 -4.60 -7.31 -41.60
N TRP A 513 -4.24 -7.13 -40.33
CA TRP A 513 -5.16 -7.33 -39.22
C TRP A 513 -6.27 -6.27 -39.21
N ASP A 514 -7.52 -6.73 -39.07
CA ASP A 514 -8.66 -5.85 -38.83
C ASP A 514 -8.78 -5.55 -37.33
N VAL A 515 -8.19 -4.43 -36.91
CA VAL A 515 -8.19 -3.96 -35.50
C VAL A 515 -9.33 -3.00 -35.18
N SER A 516 -10.35 -2.90 -36.05
CA SER A 516 -11.42 -1.90 -35.93
C SER A 516 -12.33 -2.06 -34.71
N ARG A 517 -12.23 -3.18 -33.98
CA ARG A 517 -12.95 -3.44 -32.73
C ARG A 517 -12.09 -3.44 -31.48
N VAL A 518 -10.78 -3.27 -31.62
CA VAL A 518 -9.88 -3.22 -30.46
C VAL A 518 -10.12 -1.90 -29.71
N GLU A 519 -10.29 -2.02 -28.40
CA GLU A 519 -10.57 -0.94 -27.46
C GLU A 519 -9.34 -0.67 -26.57
N ASN A 520 -8.48 -1.66 -26.32
CA ASN A 520 -7.27 -1.52 -25.49
C ASN A 520 -5.99 -2.02 -26.20
N PHE A 521 -5.01 -1.12 -26.35
CA PHE A 521 -3.68 -1.35 -26.93
C PHE A 521 -2.55 -1.12 -25.91
N GLU A 522 -2.86 -0.79 -24.66
CA GLU A 522 -1.86 -0.43 -23.64
C GLU A 522 -0.70 -1.45 -23.61
N ASP A 523 0.54 -0.95 -23.61
CA ASP A 523 1.76 -1.76 -23.58
C ASP A 523 1.95 -2.82 -24.69
N MET A 524 1.13 -2.82 -25.75
CA MET A 524 1.07 -3.92 -26.73
C MET A 524 2.44 -4.35 -27.30
N PHE A 525 3.33 -3.40 -27.61
CA PHE A 525 4.70 -3.66 -28.11
C PHE A 525 5.80 -3.12 -27.19
N TYR A 526 5.49 -2.83 -25.92
CA TYR A 526 6.46 -2.31 -24.97
C TYR A 526 7.67 -3.25 -24.87
N ASP A 527 8.89 -2.72 -25.03
CA ASP A 527 10.16 -3.47 -25.02
C ASP A 527 10.30 -4.55 -26.13
N CYS A 528 9.51 -4.47 -27.20
CA CYS A 528 9.75 -5.22 -28.45
C CYS A 528 10.91 -4.61 -29.26
N LYS A 529 12.14 -4.78 -28.79
CA LYS A 529 13.36 -4.14 -29.33
C LYS A 529 13.55 -4.27 -30.85
N ASN A 530 13.14 -5.38 -31.46
CA ASN A 530 13.30 -5.61 -32.90
C ASN A 530 12.10 -5.20 -33.76
N PHE A 531 10.96 -4.86 -33.15
CA PHE A 531 9.73 -4.60 -33.89
C PHE A 531 9.83 -3.31 -34.72
N ASN A 532 9.64 -3.43 -36.04
CA ASN A 532 9.76 -2.34 -37.03
C ASN A 532 8.85 -2.54 -38.24
N GLN A 533 7.60 -2.96 -38.01
CA GLN A 533 6.65 -3.23 -39.08
C GLN A 533 5.76 -2.02 -39.37
N ASN A 534 5.28 -1.91 -40.61
CA ASN A 534 4.40 -0.82 -41.01
C ASN A 534 2.96 -1.08 -40.52
N LEU A 535 2.42 -0.18 -39.70
CA LEU A 535 1.05 -0.27 -39.15
C LEU A 535 0.14 0.86 -39.66
N ASP A 536 0.53 1.58 -40.71
CA ASP A 536 -0.23 2.73 -41.24
C ASP A 536 -1.61 2.35 -41.79
N SER A 537 -1.83 1.08 -42.16
CA SER A 537 -3.09 0.56 -42.70
C SER A 537 -4.17 0.34 -41.64
N TRP A 538 -3.79 0.32 -40.35
CA TRP A 538 -4.72 0.03 -39.27
C TRP A 538 -5.79 1.12 -39.12
N LYS A 539 -7.03 0.67 -38.97
CA LYS A 539 -8.20 1.51 -38.70
C LYS A 539 -8.72 1.17 -37.32
N LEU A 540 -8.61 2.12 -36.38
CA LEU A 540 -9.00 1.91 -34.99
C LEU A 540 -10.44 2.36 -34.75
N SER A 541 -11.09 1.76 -33.74
CA SER A 541 -12.34 2.29 -33.17
C SER A 541 -12.09 3.64 -32.49
N GLU A 542 -13.14 4.42 -32.20
CA GLU A 542 -13.01 5.66 -31.43
C GLU A 542 -12.41 5.41 -30.03
N ALA A 543 -12.86 4.36 -29.35
CA ALA A 543 -12.33 3.94 -28.05
C ALA A 543 -10.86 3.49 -28.15
N GLY A 544 -10.53 2.68 -29.16
CA GLY A 544 -9.17 2.20 -29.40
C GLY A 544 -8.21 3.32 -29.77
N LEU A 545 -8.64 4.29 -30.59
CA LEU A 545 -7.84 5.46 -30.93
C LEU A 545 -7.58 6.33 -29.69
N LYS A 546 -8.60 6.56 -28.86
CA LYS A 546 -8.45 7.27 -27.59
C LYS A 546 -7.44 6.57 -26.67
N ASN A 547 -7.60 5.27 -26.45
CA ASN A 547 -6.68 4.47 -25.65
C ASN A 547 -5.24 4.53 -26.21
N ALA A 548 -5.09 4.44 -27.54
CA ALA A 548 -3.78 4.48 -28.16
C ALA A 548 -3.11 5.85 -28.06
N ILE A 549 -3.86 6.95 -28.10
CA ILE A 549 -3.35 8.31 -27.88
C ILE A 549 -2.90 8.50 -26.42
N GLU A 550 -3.72 8.04 -25.47
CA GLU A 550 -3.41 8.11 -24.03
C GLU A 550 -2.15 7.29 -23.69
N ASN A 551 -1.95 6.16 -24.37
CA ASN A 551 -0.84 5.22 -24.14
C ASN A 551 0.26 5.26 -25.20
N LYS A 552 0.33 6.29 -26.06
CA LYS A 552 1.20 6.30 -27.25
C LYS A 552 2.68 6.00 -26.97
N ASN A 553 3.18 6.47 -25.82
CA ASN A 553 4.57 6.30 -25.39
C ASN A 553 4.82 4.91 -24.80
N ASN A 554 3.78 4.27 -24.28
CA ASN A 554 3.82 2.93 -23.69
C ASN A 554 3.74 1.85 -24.77
N ILE A 555 2.84 2.01 -25.74
CA ILE A 555 2.61 1.04 -26.82
C ILE A 555 3.91 0.69 -27.57
N PHE A 556 4.75 1.68 -27.85
CA PHE A 556 5.97 1.53 -28.64
C PHE A 556 7.26 1.79 -27.86
N HIS A 557 7.22 1.82 -26.52
CA HIS A 557 8.41 2.08 -25.71
C HIS A 557 9.52 1.08 -26.02
N ARG A 558 10.75 1.54 -26.21
CA ARG A 558 11.93 0.70 -26.53
C ARG A 558 11.76 -0.17 -27.77
N THR A 559 10.91 0.24 -28.71
CA THR A 559 10.81 -0.37 -30.06
C THR A 559 11.54 0.48 -31.09
N LYS A 560 11.71 -0.02 -32.32
CA LYS A 560 12.23 0.80 -33.43
C LYS A 560 11.22 1.84 -33.95
N LEU A 561 9.95 1.75 -33.51
CA LEU A 561 8.89 2.70 -33.84
C LEU A 561 8.73 3.83 -32.80
N GLU A 562 9.47 3.80 -31.68
CA GLU A 562 9.38 4.81 -30.60
C GLU A 562 9.56 6.26 -31.08
N ASN A 563 10.30 6.45 -32.20
CA ASN A 563 10.53 7.74 -32.84
C ASN A 563 9.86 7.89 -34.21
N ASN A 564 9.07 6.90 -34.65
CA ASN A 564 8.38 6.92 -35.93
C ASN A 564 7.00 6.25 -35.84
N PHE A 565 6.09 6.91 -35.15
CA PHE A 565 4.74 6.41 -34.93
C PHE A 565 3.95 6.17 -36.24
N PRO A 566 3.01 5.22 -36.24
CA PRO A 566 2.06 5.06 -37.34
C PRO A 566 1.24 6.33 -37.60
N LYS A 567 0.79 6.55 -38.84
CA LYS A 567 0.05 7.76 -39.25
C LYS A 567 -1.16 8.07 -38.36
N TRP A 568 -1.94 7.06 -38.00
CA TRP A 568 -3.14 7.20 -37.16
C TRP A 568 -2.84 7.73 -35.75
N LEU A 569 -1.58 7.66 -35.29
CA LEU A 569 -1.14 8.16 -33.99
C LEU A 569 -0.51 9.57 -34.07
N LYS A 570 -0.14 10.03 -35.27
CA LYS A 570 0.51 11.33 -35.51
C LYS A 570 -0.47 12.50 -35.59
N GLU A 571 -1.76 12.28 -35.84
CA GLU A 571 -2.71 13.33 -36.26
C GLU A 571 -3.66 13.87 -35.17
N THR A 572 -3.53 13.52 -33.89
CA THR A 572 -4.65 13.68 -32.93
C THR A 572 -4.41 14.48 -31.64
N GLN A 573 -3.22 15.05 -31.40
CA GLN A 573 -3.06 16.03 -30.30
C GLN A 573 -3.20 17.46 -30.84
N LYS A 574 -4.30 18.12 -30.48
CA LYS A 574 -4.52 19.55 -30.80
C LYS A 574 -3.40 20.37 -30.17
N ILE A 575 -2.52 20.94 -30.99
CA ILE A 575 -1.47 21.86 -30.54
C ILE A 575 -2.15 23.08 -29.87
N PRO A 576 -1.71 23.50 -28.67
CA PRO A 576 -2.27 24.69 -28.02
C PRO A 576 -2.18 25.91 -28.94
N GLU A 577 -3.30 26.59 -29.15
CA GLU A 577 -3.42 27.78 -30.01
C GLU A 577 -3.53 29.08 -29.20
N SER A 578 -3.43 29.00 -27.87
CA SER A 578 -3.42 30.17 -26.98
C SER A 578 -2.52 29.98 -25.76
N VAL A 579 -2.04 31.10 -25.21
CA VAL A 579 -1.26 31.14 -23.96
C VAL A 579 -2.01 30.47 -22.80
N LYS A 580 -3.35 30.61 -22.77
CA LYS A 580 -4.20 29.98 -21.76
C LYS A 580 -4.13 28.45 -21.86
N GLU A 581 -4.28 27.91 -23.07
CA GLU A 581 -4.20 26.46 -23.29
C GLU A 581 -2.82 25.90 -22.94
N ILE A 582 -1.74 26.61 -23.24
CA ILE A 582 -0.37 26.24 -22.80
C ILE A 582 -0.29 26.19 -21.27
N CYS A 583 -0.81 27.22 -20.58
CA CYS A 583 -0.79 27.27 -19.12
C CYS A 583 -1.66 26.18 -18.49
N ASP A 584 -2.83 25.89 -19.06
CA ASP A 584 -3.76 24.89 -18.52
C ASP A 584 -3.16 23.48 -18.72
N LEU A 585 -2.51 23.23 -19.85
CA LEU A 585 -1.77 21.99 -20.12
C LEU A 585 -0.63 21.77 -19.11
N LEU A 586 0.18 22.80 -18.83
CA LEU A 586 1.25 22.71 -17.84
C LEU A 586 0.73 22.52 -16.40
N LYS A 587 -0.48 23.00 -16.08
CA LYS A 587 -1.10 22.76 -14.76
C LYS A 587 -1.68 21.36 -14.61
N GLU A 588 -2.36 20.86 -15.63
CA GLU A 588 -2.94 19.50 -15.64
C GLU A 588 -1.85 18.44 -15.40
N MET A 589 -0.66 18.68 -15.96
CA MET A 589 0.52 17.89 -15.70
C MET A 589 0.88 17.85 -14.19
N CYS A 590 0.85 18.99 -13.49
CA CYS A 590 1.14 19.05 -12.04
C CYS A 590 0.11 18.28 -11.18
N GLU A 591 -1.14 18.17 -11.66
CA GLU A 591 -2.23 17.49 -10.97
C GLU A 591 -2.20 15.95 -11.13
N GLY A 592 -1.56 15.43 -12.19
CA GLY A 592 -1.65 14.03 -12.65
C GLY A 592 -1.14 12.89 -11.74
N GLY A 593 -0.47 13.20 -10.63
CA GLY A 593 0.02 12.21 -9.66
C GLY A 593 1.24 11.39 -10.13
N TYR A 594 2.05 10.92 -9.17
CA TYR A 594 3.34 10.25 -9.40
C TYR A 594 3.24 8.93 -10.19
N LYS A 595 2.07 8.27 -10.19
CA LYS A 595 1.87 6.95 -10.81
C LYS A 595 1.95 6.94 -12.35
N LYS A 596 1.94 8.11 -13.02
CA LYS A 596 1.86 8.19 -14.50
C LYS A 596 3.22 8.18 -15.23
N GLY A 597 4.34 8.19 -14.50
CA GLY A 597 5.69 8.00 -15.06
C GLY A 597 6.26 9.20 -15.86
N LYS A 598 7.58 9.20 -16.09
CA LYS A 598 8.36 10.29 -16.73
C LYS A 598 7.85 10.66 -18.14
N ALA A 599 7.44 9.66 -18.93
CA ALA A 599 6.96 9.86 -20.29
C ALA A 599 5.65 10.66 -20.37
N TYR A 600 4.80 10.59 -19.33
CA TYR A 600 3.61 11.41 -19.22
C TYR A 600 3.99 12.90 -19.14
N PHE A 601 4.92 13.27 -18.24
CA PHE A 601 5.38 14.65 -18.10
C PHE A 601 6.06 15.18 -19.37
N THR A 602 6.94 14.40 -20.00
CA THR A 602 7.61 14.79 -21.24
C THR A 602 6.63 15.12 -22.37
N ASN A 603 5.50 14.42 -22.46
CA ASN A 603 4.50 14.68 -23.50
C ASN A 603 3.81 16.06 -23.34
N TYR A 604 3.38 16.42 -22.13
CA TYR A 604 2.72 17.70 -21.87
C TYR A 604 3.68 18.87 -22.11
N TYR A 605 4.93 18.73 -21.70
CA TYR A 605 5.96 19.72 -21.96
C TYR A 605 6.27 19.90 -23.46
N ASN A 606 6.35 18.80 -24.22
CA ASN A 606 6.57 18.88 -25.67
C ASN A 606 5.41 19.56 -26.40
N LEU A 607 4.17 19.30 -25.99
CA LEU A 607 2.98 19.98 -26.52
C LEU A 607 2.94 21.47 -26.15
N ALA A 608 3.29 21.80 -24.91
CA ALA A 608 3.43 23.19 -24.46
C ALA A 608 4.50 23.94 -25.28
N LEU A 609 5.65 23.28 -25.51
CA LEU A 609 6.74 23.80 -26.33
C LEU A 609 6.32 24.01 -27.79
N GLN A 610 5.63 23.05 -28.40
CA GLN A 610 5.11 23.17 -29.77
C GLN A 610 4.09 24.32 -29.88
N GLY A 611 3.17 24.42 -28.92
CA GLY A 611 2.22 25.53 -28.83
C GLY A 611 2.91 26.89 -28.70
N LEU A 612 3.94 26.99 -27.85
CA LEU A 612 4.69 28.22 -27.67
C LEU A 612 5.45 28.61 -28.94
N LYS A 613 6.15 27.66 -29.60
CA LYS A 613 6.82 27.88 -30.89
C LYS A 613 5.84 28.42 -31.94
N ALA A 614 4.67 27.79 -32.08
CA ALA A 614 3.63 28.21 -33.02
C ALA A 614 3.07 29.61 -32.72
N LEU A 615 2.94 29.99 -31.43
CA LEU A 615 2.48 31.32 -31.04
C LEU A 615 3.54 32.41 -31.25
N LEU A 616 4.82 32.07 -31.01
CA LEU A 616 5.96 32.96 -31.23
C LEU A 616 6.14 33.28 -32.72
N GLU A 617 6.04 32.27 -33.60
CA GLU A 617 6.05 32.46 -35.06
C GLU A 617 4.93 33.41 -35.52
N LYS A 618 3.75 33.30 -34.91
CA LYS A 618 2.59 34.16 -35.18
C LYS A 618 2.68 35.53 -34.50
N LYS A 619 3.75 35.84 -33.76
CA LYS A 619 3.94 37.05 -32.94
C LYS A 619 2.77 37.35 -31.99
N LYS A 620 2.15 36.30 -31.43
CA LYS A 620 0.96 36.38 -30.55
C LYS A 620 1.29 36.33 -29.05
N VAL A 621 2.54 36.51 -28.65
CA VAL A 621 3.00 36.35 -27.27
C VAL A 621 3.67 37.65 -26.78
N SER A 622 3.24 38.16 -25.63
CA SER A 622 3.89 39.30 -24.95
C SER A 622 4.84 38.85 -23.83
N ASP A 623 5.72 39.73 -23.36
CA ASP A 623 6.61 39.43 -22.20
C ASP A 623 5.81 39.01 -20.95
N LYS A 624 4.58 39.53 -20.79
CA LYS A 624 3.67 39.15 -19.70
C LYS A 624 3.11 37.74 -19.88
N ASP A 625 2.91 37.30 -21.11
CA ASP A 625 2.48 35.95 -21.44
C ASP A 625 3.63 34.95 -21.24
N LEU A 626 4.84 35.31 -21.67
CA LEU A 626 6.06 34.55 -21.39
C LEU A 626 6.30 34.40 -19.89
N ALA A 627 6.17 35.48 -19.13
CA ALA A 627 6.25 35.46 -17.66
C ALA A 627 5.23 34.51 -17.02
N ARG A 628 4.00 34.48 -17.56
CA ARG A 628 2.95 33.59 -17.07
C ARG A 628 3.25 32.12 -17.38
N ILE A 629 3.76 31.82 -18.58
CA ILE A 629 4.17 30.46 -18.95
C ILE A 629 5.35 30.01 -18.07
N TYR A 630 6.33 30.89 -17.87
CA TYR A 630 7.47 30.65 -16.98
C TYR A 630 7.02 30.31 -15.55
N GLY A 631 6.20 31.17 -14.94
CA GLY A 631 5.70 30.94 -13.58
C GLY A 631 4.96 29.60 -13.42
N VAL A 632 4.15 29.21 -14.41
CA VAL A 632 3.45 27.91 -14.39
C VAL A 632 4.42 26.74 -14.58
N ALA A 633 5.36 26.84 -15.53
CA ALA A 633 6.36 25.80 -15.77
C ALA A 633 7.26 25.53 -14.55
N MET A 634 7.51 26.57 -13.75
CA MET A 634 8.32 26.52 -12.53
C MET A 634 7.50 26.21 -11.25
N GLY A 635 6.15 26.19 -11.32
CA GLY A 635 5.29 25.70 -10.22
C GLY A 635 4.60 26.76 -9.33
N GLU A 636 4.25 27.94 -9.85
CA GLU A 636 3.87 29.13 -9.06
C GLU A 636 2.64 29.08 -8.11
N ARG A 637 1.89 27.99 -7.89
CA ARG A 637 0.77 27.98 -6.91
C ARG A 637 0.55 26.59 -6.33
N GLU A 638 0.58 26.45 -5.00
CA GLU A 638 0.02 25.34 -4.18
C GLU A 638 0.23 23.87 -4.62
N PHE A 639 1.10 23.60 -5.60
CA PHE A 639 1.28 22.28 -6.20
C PHE A 639 2.77 21.95 -6.33
N TYR A 640 3.53 22.14 -5.26
CA TYR A 640 4.92 21.67 -5.22
C TYR A 640 4.93 20.17 -4.90
N LYS A 641 5.19 19.36 -5.93
CA LYS A 641 5.80 18.04 -5.77
C LYS A 641 7.23 18.19 -6.29
N GLU A 642 8.22 17.76 -5.50
CA GLU A 642 9.66 17.79 -5.79
C GLU A 642 9.98 17.44 -7.26
N ASP A 643 9.23 16.51 -7.85
CA ASP A 643 9.45 16.00 -9.22
C ASP A 643 9.07 16.95 -10.39
N THR A 644 8.43 18.10 -10.14
CA THR A 644 7.92 18.96 -11.24
C THR A 644 9.07 19.65 -11.99
N ILE A 645 10.01 20.24 -11.25
CA ILE A 645 11.19 20.90 -11.83
C ILE A 645 12.16 19.88 -12.44
N GLY A 646 12.20 18.66 -11.87
CA GLY A 646 12.98 17.54 -12.39
C GLY A 646 12.61 17.18 -13.84
N ASN A 647 11.34 17.37 -14.22
CA ASN A 647 10.84 17.03 -15.55
C ASN A 647 10.69 18.24 -16.51
N CYS A 648 10.94 19.47 -16.05
CA CYS A 648 10.87 20.67 -16.90
C CYS A 648 11.99 20.65 -17.96
N PRO A 649 11.68 20.73 -19.27
CA PRO A 649 12.69 20.81 -20.30
C PRO A 649 13.35 22.19 -20.28
N LEU A 650 14.69 22.20 -20.29
CA LEU A 650 15.47 23.44 -20.37
C LEU A 650 15.10 24.25 -21.62
N GLU A 651 14.83 23.57 -22.74
CA GLU A 651 14.47 24.18 -24.02
C GLU A 651 13.26 25.12 -23.93
N LEU A 652 12.27 24.82 -23.07
CA LEU A 652 11.12 25.69 -22.85
C LEU A 652 11.54 27.01 -22.19
N LEU A 653 12.47 26.94 -21.23
CA LEU A 653 12.98 28.10 -20.49
C LEU A 653 13.90 28.96 -21.38
N GLU A 654 14.76 28.31 -22.17
CA GLU A 654 15.60 28.98 -23.17
C GLU A 654 14.76 29.69 -24.23
N LEU A 655 13.71 29.06 -24.73
CA LEU A 655 12.81 29.68 -25.70
C LEU A 655 12.13 30.94 -25.11
N ILE A 656 11.79 30.93 -23.83
CA ILE A 656 11.27 32.12 -23.12
C ILE A 656 12.34 33.20 -23.02
N LYS A 657 13.56 32.84 -22.61
CA LYS A 657 14.71 33.74 -22.49
C LYS A 657 15.05 34.43 -23.81
N ASP A 658 15.04 33.68 -24.92
CA ASP A 658 15.43 34.17 -26.24
C ASP A 658 14.37 35.06 -26.91
N ASN A 659 13.11 34.95 -26.49
CA ASN A 659 11.99 35.66 -27.14
C ASN A 659 11.39 36.80 -26.31
N ALA A 660 11.78 36.94 -25.03
CA ALA A 660 11.40 38.08 -24.21
C ALA A 660 12.24 39.32 -24.57
N LYS A 661 11.61 40.50 -24.63
CA LYS A 661 12.36 41.76 -24.90
C LYS A 661 13.29 42.13 -23.76
N ASP A 662 12.84 41.88 -22.54
CA ASP A 662 13.65 41.90 -21.32
C ASP A 662 13.33 40.64 -20.51
N TYR A 663 14.14 39.61 -20.70
CA TYR A 663 13.91 38.33 -20.03
C TYR A 663 14.04 38.47 -18.50
N LYS A 664 14.91 39.33 -17.96
CA LYS A 664 15.05 39.50 -16.51
C LYS A 664 13.77 40.04 -15.89
N ILE A 665 13.08 40.94 -16.58
CA ILE A 665 11.76 41.44 -16.15
C ILE A 665 10.69 40.36 -16.29
N ALA A 666 10.69 39.61 -17.40
CA ALA A 666 9.71 38.55 -17.63
C ALA A 666 9.80 37.44 -16.57
N LEU A 667 11.02 36.99 -16.23
CA LEU A 667 11.26 35.97 -15.21
C LEU A 667 10.81 36.46 -13.81
N LYS A 668 11.18 37.69 -13.43
CA LYS A 668 10.71 38.32 -12.16
C LYS A 668 9.19 38.47 -12.06
N ILE A 669 8.50 38.74 -13.18
CA ILE A 669 7.02 38.85 -13.18
C ILE A 669 6.37 37.49 -12.88
N GLY A 670 7.04 36.39 -13.20
CA GLY A 670 6.63 35.02 -12.89
C GLY A 670 7.07 34.51 -11.51
N GLU A 671 7.48 35.38 -10.58
CA GLU A 671 7.89 35.04 -9.19
C GLU A 671 6.96 35.68 -8.12
N LYS A 672 5.68 35.89 -8.41
CA LYS A 672 4.79 36.84 -7.73
C LYS A 672 4.43 36.58 -6.26
N ASP A 673 5.00 35.58 -5.57
CA ASP A 673 4.67 35.27 -4.18
C ASP A 673 5.86 34.88 -3.29
N LYS A 674 6.55 35.90 -2.74
CA LYS A 674 7.75 35.76 -1.88
C LYS A 674 7.49 35.24 -0.46
N LYS A 675 6.24 35.09 -0.02
CA LYS A 675 5.94 34.93 1.42
C LYS A 675 5.97 33.48 1.95
N ARG A 676 6.08 32.45 1.10
CA ARG A 676 5.81 31.07 1.56
C ARG A 676 6.49 29.90 0.82
N LYS A 677 7.56 30.08 0.05
CA LYS A 677 8.03 29.02 -0.86
C LYS A 677 9.55 28.86 -0.86
N MET A 678 9.99 27.60 -0.87
CA MET A 678 11.35 27.20 -1.26
C MET A 678 11.72 27.89 -2.58
N SER A 679 12.95 28.41 -2.70
CA SER A 679 13.41 29.05 -3.94
C SER A 679 13.37 28.06 -5.10
N PHE A 680 13.07 28.50 -6.34
CA PHE A 680 13.22 27.64 -7.53
C PHE A 680 14.63 27.07 -7.65
N LEU A 681 15.62 27.83 -7.16
CA LEU A 681 17.01 27.41 -7.04
C LEU A 681 17.17 26.23 -6.07
N ASP A 682 16.53 26.27 -4.90
CA ASP A 682 16.57 25.19 -3.91
C ASP A 682 15.96 23.89 -4.49
N ASN A 683 14.78 23.99 -5.12
CA ASN A 683 14.11 22.82 -5.72
C ASN A 683 14.93 22.19 -6.86
N ALA A 684 15.49 23.00 -7.75
CA ALA A 684 16.33 22.51 -8.85
C ALA A 684 17.61 21.83 -8.32
N THR A 685 18.12 22.33 -7.19
CA THR A 685 19.30 21.78 -6.51
C THR A 685 18.98 20.44 -5.87
N GLU A 686 17.85 20.36 -5.15
CA GLU A 686 17.37 19.15 -4.47
C GLU A 686 17.19 17.96 -5.42
N VAL A 687 16.63 18.20 -6.62
CA VAL A 687 16.46 17.14 -7.64
C VAL A 687 17.66 16.94 -8.57
N GLY A 688 18.76 17.67 -8.35
CA GLY A 688 20.02 17.50 -9.10
C GLY A 688 20.02 18.03 -10.55
N ARG A 689 19.18 19.01 -10.90
CA ARG A 689 19.12 19.61 -12.25
C ARG A 689 20.14 20.74 -12.42
N VAL A 690 21.41 20.37 -12.64
CA VAL A 690 22.55 21.30 -12.79
C VAL A 690 22.32 22.33 -13.90
N ASP A 691 21.71 21.89 -14.99
CA ASP A 691 21.37 22.71 -16.16
C ASP A 691 20.37 23.83 -15.81
N ILE A 692 19.33 23.53 -15.02
CA ILE A 692 18.36 24.52 -14.55
C ILE A 692 18.99 25.45 -13.51
N VAL A 693 19.77 24.94 -12.56
CA VAL A 693 20.47 25.77 -11.57
C VAL A 693 21.37 26.79 -12.24
N LYS A 694 22.14 26.36 -13.25
CA LYS A 694 22.96 27.27 -14.06
C LYS A 694 22.11 28.32 -14.77
N PHE A 695 21.00 27.92 -15.40
CA PHE A 695 20.08 28.86 -16.06
C PHE A 695 19.54 29.92 -15.09
N LEU A 696 19.14 29.53 -13.88
CA LEU A 696 18.62 30.43 -12.86
C LEU A 696 19.67 31.46 -12.41
N PHE A 697 20.91 31.02 -12.17
CA PHE A 697 22.00 31.93 -11.85
C PHE A 697 22.30 32.92 -13.00
N GLU A 698 22.31 32.46 -14.25
CA GLU A 698 22.44 33.35 -15.41
C GLU A 698 21.28 34.34 -15.54
N ALA A 699 20.08 33.94 -15.11
CA ALA A 699 18.91 34.80 -15.04
C ALA A 699 19.00 35.89 -13.95
N GLY A 700 19.96 35.78 -13.04
CA GLY A 700 20.21 36.74 -11.97
C GLY A 700 19.52 36.39 -10.66
N GLU A 701 19.14 35.12 -10.46
CA GLU A 701 18.70 34.61 -9.16
C GLU A 701 19.84 34.65 -8.14
N CYS A 702 19.48 34.91 -6.89
CA CYS A 702 20.42 35.00 -5.77
C CYS A 702 20.20 33.84 -4.79
N ILE A 703 21.24 33.51 -4.03
CA ILE A 703 21.16 32.53 -2.95
C ILE A 703 20.38 33.17 -1.78
N GLU A 704 19.08 32.85 -1.68
CA GLU A 704 18.22 33.29 -0.56
C GLU A 704 18.22 32.28 0.61
N SER A 705 18.56 31.02 0.32
CA SER A 705 18.51 29.87 1.23
C SER A 705 19.52 28.81 0.79
N LEU A 706 19.91 27.92 1.71
CA LEU A 706 20.79 26.77 1.45
C LEU A 706 20.06 25.44 1.63
N HIS A 707 18.73 25.48 1.75
CA HIS A 707 17.92 24.30 1.98
C HIS A 707 18.12 23.27 0.87
N GLY A 708 18.11 23.68 -0.39
CA GLY A 708 18.28 22.76 -1.53
C GLY A 708 19.62 22.04 -1.51
N LEU A 709 20.71 22.74 -1.15
CA LEU A 709 22.02 22.11 -0.96
C LEU A 709 22.01 21.11 0.19
N ARG A 710 21.39 21.45 1.33
CA ARG A 710 21.28 20.56 2.50
C ARG A 710 20.46 19.31 2.19
N SER A 711 19.31 19.46 1.53
CA SER A 711 18.42 18.38 1.13
C SER A 711 19.06 17.46 0.08
N MET A 712 19.78 18.02 -0.90
CA MET A 712 20.51 17.27 -1.94
C MET A 712 21.41 16.17 -1.35
N TYR A 713 22.03 16.40 -0.17
CA TYR A 713 22.86 15.41 0.49
C TYR A 713 22.08 14.37 1.29
N SER A 714 20.91 14.71 1.83
CA SER A 714 20.03 13.73 2.47
C SER A 714 19.58 12.68 1.46
N PHE A 715 19.21 13.12 0.25
CA PHE A 715 18.76 12.25 -0.85
C PHE A 715 19.88 11.51 -1.60
N SER A 716 21.16 11.89 -1.42
CA SER A 716 22.28 11.19 -2.07
C SER A 716 22.56 9.81 -1.45
N ASN A 717 22.16 9.58 -0.19
CA ASN A 717 22.22 8.26 0.43
C ASN A 717 21.32 7.22 -0.27
N ASP A 718 20.31 7.67 -1.02
CA ASP A 718 19.43 6.83 -1.87
C ASP A 718 19.90 6.71 -3.34
N ARG A 719 21.12 7.18 -3.68
CA ARG A 719 21.79 7.11 -5.01
C ARG A 719 20.97 7.63 -6.21
N LYS A 720 20.24 8.73 -6.07
CA LYS A 720 19.58 9.39 -7.22
C LYS A 720 20.45 10.43 -7.96
N ILE A 721 21.47 11.02 -7.32
CA ILE A 721 22.33 12.08 -7.88
C ILE A 721 23.80 11.65 -7.78
N SER A 722 24.60 11.90 -8.82
CA SER A 722 26.04 11.55 -8.82
C SER A 722 26.91 12.57 -8.08
N ASP A 723 28.04 12.12 -7.54
CA ASP A 723 29.03 12.97 -6.86
C ASP A 723 29.55 14.09 -7.79
N GLU A 724 29.77 13.80 -9.07
CA GLU A 724 30.15 14.84 -10.04
C GLU A 724 29.08 15.92 -10.22
N SER A 725 27.80 15.55 -10.19
CA SER A 725 26.68 16.50 -10.34
C SER A 725 26.57 17.38 -9.09
N MET A 726 26.72 16.79 -7.90
CA MET A 726 26.76 17.53 -6.63
C MET A 726 27.96 18.47 -6.57
N ALA A 727 29.13 18.02 -7.01
CA ALA A 727 30.33 18.85 -7.10
C ALA A 727 30.13 20.03 -8.07
N GLU A 728 29.49 19.80 -9.22
CA GLU A 728 29.21 20.89 -10.17
C GLU A 728 28.20 21.91 -9.61
N MET A 729 27.18 21.45 -8.88
CA MET A 729 26.28 22.36 -8.14
C MET A 729 27.06 23.24 -7.17
N LEU A 730 27.95 22.66 -6.35
CA LEU A 730 28.76 23.41 -5.40
C LEU A 730 29.68 24.43 -6.10
N ARG A 731 30.24 24.10 -7.27
CA ARG A 731 31.02 25.07 -8.08
C ARG A 731 30.16 26.24 -8.56
N LEU A 732 28.94 25.97 -9.04
CA LEU A 732 27.99 27.00 -9.44
C LEU A 732 27.66 27.91 -8.24
N TYR A 733 27.24 27.34 -7.11
CA TYR A 733 26.94 28.12 -5.92
C TYR A 733 28.14 28.96 -5.45
N LYS A 734 29.36 28.41 -5.44
CA LYS A 734 30.58 29.17 -5.11
C LYS A 734 30.82 30.33 -6.07
N ALA A 735 30.66 30.11 -7.38
CA ALA A 735 30.81 31.15 -8.39
C ALA A 735 29.80 32.30 -8.22
N TYR A 736 28.64 32.03 -7.62
CA TYR A 736 27.56 32.98 -7.38
C TYR A 736 27.41 33.42 -5.92
N GLY A 737 28.46 33.24 -5.10
CA GLY A 737 28.59 33.92 -3.80
C GLY A 737 28.43 33.05 -2.56
N LEU A 738 28.34 31.72 -2.70
CA LEU A 738 28.43 30.80 -1.57
C LEU A 738 29.84 30.85 -0.96
N LYS A 739 29.92 31.11 0.35
CA LYS A 739 31.16 31.09 1.12
C LYS A 739 31.36 29.75 1.80
N GLU A 740 32.60 29.48 2.15
CA GLU A 740 33.03 28.27 2.85
C GLU A 740 32.33 28.07 4.21
N THR A 741 31.89 29.16 4.87
CA THR A 741 31.19 29.14 6.17
C THR A 741 29.67 29.07 6.07
N ASP A 742 29.11 29.16 4.87
CA ASP A 742 27.66 29.17 4.67
C ASP A 742 27.08 27.75 4.77
N ILE A 743 27.83 26.73 4.34
CA ILE A 743 27.45 25.34 4.57
C ILE A 743 27.59 25.06 6.09
N ASP A 744 26.74 24.23 6.68
CA ASP A 744 26.86 23.90 8.11
C ASP A 744 27.73 22.64 8.25
N LEU A 745 28.80 22.71 9.06
CA LEU A 745 29.74 21.58 9.28
C LEU A 745 29.02 20.31 9.79
N LYS A 746 27.80 20.44 10.33
CA LYS A 746 26.89 19.33 10.67
C LYS A 746 26.43 18.53 9.43
N HIS A 747 26.54 19.07 8.22
CA HIS A 747 26.29 18.38 6.95
C HIS A 747 27.63 17.86 6.38
N SER A 748 28.30 17.01 7.15
CA SER A 748 29.69 16.62 6.95
C SER A 748 30.03 16.16 5.53
N GLY A 749 29.11 15.50 4.82
CA GLY A 749 29.43 14.97 3.50
C GLY A 749 29.37 15.96 2.33
N LEU A 750 28.53 17.00 2.35
CA LEU A 750 28.64 18.08 1.35
C LEU A 750 29.98 18.76 1.44
N TYR A 751 30.45 18.92 2.68
CA TYR A 751 31.72 19.54 2.98
C TYR A 751 32.91 18.70 2.54
N ILE A 752 32.91 17.42 2.91
CA ILE A 752 33.94 16.48 2.48
C ILE A 752 34.00 16.44 0.95
N LEU A 753 32.85 16.32 0.28
CA LEU A 753 32.74 16.36 -1.19
C LEU A 753 33.36 17.66 -1.76
N ALA A 754 33.05 18.81 -1.17
CA ALA A 754 33.61 20.08 -1.62
C ALA A 754 35.14 20.14 -1.50
N LEU A 755 35.71 19.56 -0.45
CA LEU A 755 37.16 19.50 -0.24
C LEU A 755 37.82 18.47 -1.19
N GLU A 756 37.23 17.29 -1.36
CA GLU A 756 37.70 16.25 -2.29
C GLU A 756 37.78 16.75 -3.73
N HIS A 757 36.77 17.51 -4.16
CA HIS A 757 36.72 18.11 -5.48
C HIS A 757 37.46 19.46 -5.59
N LYS A 758 38.18 19.87 -4.54
CA LYS A 758 38.97 21.13 -4.47
C LYS A 758 38.13 22.38 -4.75
N ILE A 759 36.85 22.35 -4.41
CA ILE A 759 35.93 23.47 -4.54
C ILE A 759 36.20 24.46 -3.40
N PHE A 760 36.43 23.94 -2.20
CA PHE A 760 36.93 24.69 -1.04
C PHE A 760 38.33 24.23 -0.67
N SER A 761 39.08 25.08 0.04
CA SER A 761 40.38 24.73 0.61
C SER A 761 40.31 24.60 2.13
N LYS A 762 41.13 23.70 2.69
CA LYS A 762 41.25 23.53 4.14
C LYS A 762 41.77 24.82 4.79
N GLU A 763 42.73 25.48 4.15
CA GLU A 763 43.39 26.68 4.67
C GLU A 763 42.44 27.88 4.78
N GLU A 764 41.58 28.09 3.77
CA GLU A 764 40.56 29.16 3.82
C GLU A 764 39.52 28.87 4.90
N MET A 765 39.14 27.60 5.06
CA MET A 765 38.19 27.18 6.09
C MET A 765 38.73 27.41 7.50
N GLU A 766 39.96 26.99 7.78
CA GLU A 766 40.60 27.20 9.09
C GLU A 766 40.77 28.68 9.43
N LYS A 767 41.03 29.51 8.40
CA LYS A 767 41.09 30.97 8.55
C LYS A 767 39.74 31.57 8.94
N GLU A 768 38.65 31.15 8.29
CA GLU A 768 37.31 31.64 8.57
C GLU A 768 36.76 31.11 9.92
N LEU A 769 37.03 29.85 10.26
CA LEU A 769 36.71 29.24 11.56
C LEU A 769 37.55 29.79 12.72
N LYS A 770 38.61 30.54 12.41
CA LYS A 770 39.59 31.08 13.38
C LYS A 770 40.26 29.98 14.22
N GLY A 771 40.49 28.81 13.64
CA GLY A 771 41.12 27.69 14.34
C GLY A 771 41.30 26.44 13.46
N PRO A 772 42.09 25.44 13.92
CA PRO A 772 42.31 24.20 13.17
C PRO A 772 41.02 23.39 13.06
N LEU A 773 40.67 22.97 11.84
CA LEU A 773 39.43 22.26 11.54
C LEU A 773 39.29 20.99 12.39
N LEU A 774 40.41 20.27 12.57
CA LEU A 774 40.47 19.05 13.37
C LEU A 774 40.01 19.25 14.83
N LYS A 775 40.30 20.41 15.43
CA LYS A 775 39.94 20.69 16.83
C LYS A 775 38.44 20.96 16.98
N GLU A 776 37.79 21.50 15.94
CA GLU A 776 36.34 21.70 15.92
C GLU A 776 35.60 20.39 15.65
N VAL A 777 36.12 19.55 14.74
CA VAL A 777 35.58 18.21 14.43
C VAL A 777 35.52 17.30 15.66
N ILE A 778 36.54 17.33 16.52
CA ILE A 778 36.57 16.43 17.67
C ILE A 778 35.52 16.82 18.74
N LYS A 779 35.24 18.12 18.90
CA LYS A 779 34.42 18.66 20.00
C LYS A 779 32.91 18.67 19.75
N CYS A 780 32.48 18.86 18.50
CA CYS A 780 31.13 19.41 18.24
C CYS A 780 30.17 18.48 17.48
N TYR A 781 30.52 17.21 17.22
CA TYR A 781 29.74 16.33 16.33
C TYR A 781 29.31 15.00 16.95
N GLU A 782 28.23 14.46 16.39
CA GLU A 782 27.79 13.10 16.67
C GLU A 782 28.86 12.06 16.26
N PRO A 783 28.94 10.91 16.95
CA PRO A 783 29.94 9.87 16.70
C PRO A 783 30.19 9.52 15.22
N TRP A 784 29.13 9.24 14.46
CA TRP A 784 29.22 8.82 13.07
C TRP A 784 29.70 9.94 12.13
N GLN A 785 29.35 11.20 12.41
CA GLN A 785 29.81 12.36 11.64
C GLN A 785 31.28 12.65 11.89
N ARG A 786 31.69 12.55 13.17
CA ARG A 786 33.09 12.66 13.58
C ARG A 786 33.96 11.62 12.88
N LEU A 787 33.47 10.38 12.77
CA LEU A 787 34.13 9.31 12.03
C LEU A 787 34.41 9.70 10.58
N LYS A 788 33.38 10.11 9.82
CA LYS A 788 33.52 10.51 8.41
C LYS A 788 34.58 11.59 8.22
N TRP A 789 34.56 12.61 9.08
CA TRP A 789 35.56 13.68 9.04
C TRP A 789 36.97 13.20 9.37
N LEU A 790 37.15 12.36 10.40
CA LEU A 790 38.46 11.82 10.76
C LEU A 790 39.02 10.93 9.65
N THR A 791 38.19 10.09 9.03
CA THR A 791 38.58 9.27 7.87
C THR A 791 39.10 10.14 6.73
N TYR A 792 38.37 11.21 6.36
CA TYR A 792 38.81 12.15 5.33
C TYR A 792 40.10 12.90 5.71
N LEU A 793 40.19 13.43 6.94
CA LEU A 793 41.36 14.20 7.36
C LEU A 793 42.62 13.31 7.42
N THR A 794 42.47 12.06 7.85
CA THR A 794 43.58 11.10 7.92
C THR A 794 43.93 10.45 6.58
N SER A 795 43.11 10.61 5.54
CA SER A 795 43.49 10.21 4.17
C SER A 795 44.45 11.19 3.50
N THR A 796 44.83 12.27 4.17
CA THR A 796 45.83 13.26 3.71
C THR A 796 46.99 13.39 4.71
N PRO A 797 48.18 13.89 4.31
CA PRO A 797 49.30 14.06 5.22
C PRO A 797 48.98 15.03 6.36
N LEU A 798 48.94 14.52 7.60
CA LEU A 798 48.74 15.31 8.82
C LEU A 798 50.06 15.73 9.47
N SER A 799 50.05 16.90 10.11
CA SER A 799 51.16 17.34 10.98
C SER A 799 51.25 16.50 12.26
N GLN A 800 52.42 16.51 12.91
CA GLN A 800 52.63 15.75 14.16
C GLN A 800 51.70 16.21 15.29
N GLU A 801 51.36 17.50 15.34
CA GLU A 801 50.43 18.04 16.33
C GLU A 801 49.00 17.55 16.09
N GLU A 802 48.56 17.47 14.83
CA GLU A 802 47.23 16.94 14.47
C GLU A 802 47.10 15.45 14.77
N LYS A 803 48.13 14.66 14.45
CA LYS A 803 48.17 13.23 14.81
C LYS A 803 48.06 13.04 16.32
N LYS A 804 48.79 13.84 17.09
CA LYS A 804 48.76 13.82 18.54
C LYS A 804 47.35 14.13 19.09
N VAL A 805 46.68 15.15 18.55
CA VAL A 805 45.32 15.51 18.96
C VAL A 805 44.31 14.37 18.75
N ILE A 806 44.40 13.65 17.62
CA ILE A 806 43.54 12.48 17.34
C ILE A 806 43.84 11.35 18.33
N THR A 807 45.13 11.04 18.50
CA THR A 807 45.61 9.98 19.39
C THR A 807 45.21 10.24 20.84
N ASP A 808 45.35 11.46 21.34
CA ASP A 808 45.00 11.83 22.71
C ASP A 808 43.49 11.72 22.92
N TYR A 809 42.66 12.20 21.99
CA TYR A 809 41.20 12.05 22.05
C TYR A 809 40.77 10.58 22.13
N ILE A 810 41.32 9.72 21.28
CA ILE A 810 40.98 8.29 21.24
C ILE A 810 41.43 7.61 22.55
N LYS A 811 42.61 7.95 23.07
CA LYS A 811 43.12 7.41 24.35
C LYS A 811 42.24 7.82 25.54
N GLU A 812 41.83 9.08 25.59
CA GLU A 812 40.98 9.62 26.66
C GLU A 812 39.58 9.00 26.66
N ASN A 813 39.10 8.57 25.50
CA ASN A 813 37.75 8.03 25.32
C ASN A 813 37.74 6.51 25.03
N LYS A 814 38.85 5.80 25.16
CA LYS A 814 38.99 4.38 24.77
C LYS A 814 37.97 3.44 25.43
N ASP A 815 37.52 3.77 26.63
CA ASP A 815 36.56 2.99 27.42
C ASP A 815 35.11 3.48 27.22
N SER A 816 34.90 4.48 26.35
CA SER A 816 33.58 5.01 25.99
C SER A 816 32.83 4.02 25.10
N GLN A 817 31.52 3.88 25.34
CA GLN A 817 30.62 3.13 24.47
C GLN A 817 30.72 3.59 23.02
N ILE A 818 30.95 4.88 22.79
CA ILE A 818 31.09 5.47 21.44
C ILE A 818 32.30 4.88 20.68
N ILE A 819 33.45 4.67 21.35
CA ILE A 819 34.62 4.08 20.70
C ILE A 819 34.40 2.58 20.46
N GLN A 820 33.67 1.90 21.36
CA GLN A 820 33.34 0.49 21.20
C GLN A 820 32.38 0.24 20.03
N ASP A 821 31.35 1.08 19.88
CA ASP A 821 30.35 0.96 18.82
C ASP A 821 30.94 1.15 17.41
N TYR A 822 32.08 1.86 17.30
CA TYR A 822 32.78 2.17 16.05
C TYR A 822 34.27 1.72 16.05
N LEU A 823 34.57 0.63 16.76
CA LEU A 823 35.95 0.22 17.06
C LEU A 823 36.82 0.01 15.81
N GLU A 824 36.29 -0.65 14.78
CA GLU A 824 37.06 -0.97 13.58
C GLU A 824 37.43 0.27 12.75
N ASP A 825 36.53 1.26 12.69
CA ASP A 825 36.81 2.54 12.01
C ASP A 825 37.89 3.33 12.74
N TYR A 826 37.83 3.41 14.08
CA TYR A 826 38.86 4.08 14.87
C TYR A 826 40.23 3.38 14.79
N LYS A 827 40.25 2.04 14.71
CA LYS A 827 41.49 1.29 14.42
C LYS A 827 42.07 1.68 13.06
N ALA A 828 41.25 1.72 12.01
CA ALA A 828 41.70 2.12 10.68
C ALA A 828 42.26 3.55 10.65
N ILE A 829 41.62 4.48 11.36
CA ILE A 829 42.09 5.87 11.52
C ILE A 829 43.48 5.90 12.20
N LEU A 830 43.66 5.15 13.30
CA LEU A 830 44.94 5.05 14.01
C LEU A 830 46.04 4.41 13.14
N GLU A 831 45.70 3.39 12.37
CA GLU A 831 46.63 2.77 11.43
C GLU A 831 47.08 3.74 10.34
N ASN A 832 46.16 4.52 9.77
CA ASN A 832 46.45 5.53 8.74
C ASN A 832 47.42 6.61 9.23
N ILE A 833 47.37 6.98 10.52
CA ILE A 833 48.29 7.97 11.08
C ILE A 833 49.59 7.36 11.63
N GLY A 834 49.70 6.04 11.69
CA GLY A 834 50.89 5.29 12.12
C GLY A 834 50.94 4.98 13.63
N GLU A 835 49.82 5.07 14.34
CA GLU A 835 49.72 4.99 15.79
C GLU A 835 49.05 3.68 16.22
N LYS A 836 49.74 2.56 15.97
CA LYS A 836 49.20 1.20 16.21
C LYS A 836 49.25 0.80 17.70
N GLY A 837 48.25 0.05 18.15
CA GLY A 837 48.22 -0.58 19.48
C GLY A 837 47.68 0.29 20.63
N ILE A 838 46.91 1.33 20.30
CA ILE A 838 46.30 2.26 21.28
C ILE A 838 44.92 1.77 21.76
N LEU A 839 44.08 1.31 20.83
CA LEU A 839 42.80 0.65 21.04
C LEU A 839 42.99 -0.86 20.87
#